data_AF-A0A956GMV4-F1
#
_entry.id   AF-A0A956GMV4-F1
#
_cell.length_a   1.000
_cell.length_b   1.000
_cell.length_c   1.000
_cell.angle_alpha   90.00
_cell.angle_beta   90.00
_cell.angle_gamma   90.00
#
_symmetry.space_group_name_H-M   'P 1'
#
loop_
_entity.id
_entity.type
_entity.pdbx_description
1 polymer ?
#
loop_
_entity_poly.entity_id
_entity_poly.type
_entity_poly.pdbx_seq_one_letter_code
_entity_poly.pdbx_strand_id
1 'polypeptide(L)'
;MLGSSQILLRKLLEQAGGSAEPGYVLVLDGEGLEDLPAQMVTPHGTYSVHRIASEMRLRHTLWKAQGAPVIAVIPSALASRLPPDLFRRARNQRVHALAPNDVLEVILGVRVVGADAPHLQALALENVDKMSLALSRRTLPTVVDRRLLMELLVDVSVGEDVRAQAPATLLAHWVKDPPVWSENVRRLVLDALPTMHGDEGRLLAWAVGSDNPRDRLRALVIHGAVLTVDADEVPKDAWGPLWNAAAQPPVEMDRRIVRRTVSRLVEASLGELGDAAGPLLHDAEEIGRRKLTPSLLSTSRVLPLAFHDRCFKLAALAASGKPIAPAELEWLRSHRAAPMGKAELAVLEAMGRLSRYLDEPRASGGEIGDQVRRYQRSGAFADLAANQLRRAMAASARYHAEARQLLGLYRERRDHDNLAFATALAAGYEPSLHHKDVVPLHRLWKRLVAPLWQDDSAAPLYLVVLDGCSYPVFLDLLHELAQNAAYPIGIRPDDDGRVAGLPALSPLPTITSHARGAIFLGELPQDTLVAETVFRDQQEARTDKARFNQNAALGTRTRELFLKGDLTDGGQRLLETLRDPSVQIVAVVFNAVDDQIGSSNTGAVVRISPESIMAFRPSLETALRAGRRVLVTADHGHSPFVDNSLRAGDGGAPRYLSLTGNGAVPDGFLEIDVGGLGGPPGRRAFAWRSGAYLGGQQVGFHGGCGLEEMVVPLAWLEPNGLQADEPAWWYGSGALRVVEPVRRAPEPSTPTPLPTPRPQLDLFDAGARATRLPIPADLLRKLSADERTFLVLLEENGSLKTSEIAHLMSKAPGRVSGLIAQLRRKLHAARVSPFVAEALPTGETLYRYTGAGG
;
A
#
# COMPACT_ATOMS: atom_id res chain seq x y z
N MET A 1 -19.25 21.89 58.43
CA MET A 1 -19.00 20.74 57.53
C MET A 1 -19.67 19.53 58.16
N LEU A 2 -20.38 18.71 57.37
CA LEU A 2 -20.95 17.45 57.88
C LEU A 2 -19.81 16.50 58.26
N GLY A 3 -19.91 15.80 59.40
CA GLY A 3 -18.93 14.77 59.77
C GLY A 3 -19.02 13.55 58.84
N SER A 4 -17.93 12.77 58.72
CA SER A 4 -17.84 11.61 57.81
C SER A 4 -18.99 10.61 57.99
N SER A 5 -19.40 10.35 59.23
CA SER A 5 -20.54 9.48 59.56
C SER A 5 -21.87 10.04 59.04
N GLN A 6 -22.06 11.36 59.02
CA GLN A 6 -23.28 11.99 58.50
C GLN A 6 -23.37 11.88 56.97
N ILE A 7 -22.23 11.92 56.27
CA ILE A 7 -22.15 11.73 54.81
C ILE A 7 -22.48 10.28 54.44
N LEU A 8 -21.90 9.32 55.17
CA LEU A 8 -22.17 7.90 55.03
C LEU A 8 -23.64 7.55 55.30
N LEU A 9 -24.20 8.12 56.36
CA LEU A 9 -25.62 7.98 56.67
C LEU A 9 -26.49 8.53 55.54
N ARG A 10 -26.19 9.73 55.02
CA ARG A 10 -26.92 10.28 53.88
C ARG A 10 -26.87 9.34 52.66
N LYS A 11 -25.70 8.78 52.33
CA LYS A 11 -25.53 7.83 51.21
C LYS A 11 -26.35 6.55 51.39
N LEU A 12 -26.38 5.99 52.60
CA LEU A 12 -27.26 4.85 52.93
C LEU A 12 -28.74 5.17 52.75
N LEU A 13 -29.16 6.40 53.09
CA LEU A 13 -30.56 6.83 52.98
C LEU A 13 -30.98 7.11 51.54
N GLU A 14 -30.07 7.65 50.72
CA GLU A 14 -30.29 7.85 49.28
C GLU A 14 -30.60 6.51 48.59
N GLN A 15 -29.92 5.43 48.97
CA GLN A 15 -30.16 4.08 48.46
C GLN A 15 -31.40 3.39 49.03
N ALA A 16 -32.01 3.91 50.09
CA ALA A 16 -33.14 3.28 50.74
C ALA A 16 -34.47 3.42 49.97
N GLY A 17 -34.47 4.02 48.76
CA GLY A 17 -35.62 4.06 47.85
C GLY A 17 -36.77 5.00 48.27
N GLY A 18 -36.61 5.71 49.39
CA GLY A 18 -37.61 6.67 49.88
C GLY A 18 -38.89 6.06 50.41
N SER A 19 -39.92 6.91 50.53
CA SER A 19 -41.23 6.59 51.11
C SER A 19 -42.04 5.50 50.37
N ALA A 20 -41.51 4.89 49.31
CA ALA A 20 -42.18 3.87 48.51
C ALA A 20 -42.08 2.44 49.09
N GLU A 21 -41.16 2.18 50.03
CA GLU A 21 -41.05 0.90 50.73
C GLU A 21 -41.16 1.08 52.26
N PRO A 22 -42.07 0.39 52.97
CA PRO A 22 -42.25 0.57 54.41
C PRO A 22 -41.08 -0.06 55.18
N GLY A 23 -40.08 0.75 55.53
CA GLY A 23 -38.94 0.33 56.33
C GLY A 23 -38.26 1.50 57.05
N TYR A 24 -37.64 1.20 58.19
CA TYR A 24 -36.79 2.14 58.95
C TYR A 24 -35.32 1.70 58.89
N VAL A 25 -34.41 2.66 59.03
CA VAL A 25 -32.97 2.40 59.04
C VAL A 25 -32.47 2.35 60.47
N LEU A 26 -31.91 1.21 60.88
CA LEU A 26 -31.21 1.07 62.15
C LEU A 26 -29.73 1.35 61.95
N VAL A 27 -29.18 2.25 62.77
CA VAL A 27 -27.77 2.66 62.69
C VAL A 27 -27.14 2.53 64.06
N LEU A 28 -25.93 1.97 64.13
CA LEU A 28 -25.16 1.95 65.38
C LEU A 28 -24.75 3.36 65.78
N ASP A 29 -24.95 3.69 67.04
CA ASP A 29 -24.44 4.90 67.66
C ASP A 29 -22.90 4.85 67.68
N GLY A 30 -22.24 5.93 67.23
CA GLY A 30 -20.80 5.99 67.03
C GLY A 30 -20.30 7.37 66.64
N GLU A 31 -18.97 7.54 66.60
CA GLU A 31 -18.30 8.83 66.40
C GLU A 31 -18.79 9.56 65.15
N GLY A 32 -19.25 10.80 65.31
CA GLY A 32 -19.73 11.68 64.23
C GLY A 32 -21.25 11.68 64.03
N LEU A 33 -22.00 10.89 64.81
CA LEU A 33 -23.47 10.95 64.81
C LEU A 33 -24.05 11.81 65.91
N GLU A 34 -23.25 12.32 66.86
CA GLU A 34 -23.66 13.05 68.08
C GLU A 34 -24.65 14.19 67.75
N ASP A 35 -24.33 14.96 66.73
CA ASP A 35 -25.04 16.18 66.31
C ASP A 35 -25.93 15.98 65.06
N LEU A 36 -26.57 14.82 64.91
CA LEU A 36 -27.55 14.63 63.83
C LEU A 36 -28.75 15.58 63.98
N PRO A 37 -29.21 16.22 62.90
CA PRO A 37 -30.42 17.04 62.93
C PRO A 37 -31.66 16.17 63.22
N ALA A 38 -32.70 16.74 63.82
CA ALA A 38 -33.95 16.04 64.13
C ALA A 38 -34.64 15.44 62.88
N GLN A 39 -34.33 15.98 61.70
CA GLN A 39 -34.78 15.48 60.41
C GLN A 39 -33.64 15.54 59.40
N MET A 40 -33.53 14.52 58.56
CA MET A 40 -32.61 14.48 57.43
C MET A 40 -33.40 14.45 56.12
N VAL A 41 -33.13 15.41 55.24
CA VAL A 41 -33.76 15.49 53.92
C VAL A 41 -32.89 14.76 52.90
N THR A 42 -33.52 13.90 52.11
CA THR A 42 -32.91 13.20 50.96
C THR A 42 -33.77 13.42 49.71
N PRO A 43 -33.24 13.14 48.49
CA PRO A 43 -34.04 13.20 47.26
C PRO A 43 -35.30 12.31 47.28
N HIS A 44 -35.34 11.32 48.16
CA HIS A 44 -36.41 10.33 48.26
C HIS A 44 -37.33 10.51 49.48
N GLY A 45 -37.20 11.63 50.19
CA GLY A 45 -38.07 12.01 51.32
C GLY A 45 -37.31 12.47 52.56
N THR A 46 -38.07 12.97 53.55
CA THR A 46 -37.55 13.43 54.84
C THR A 46 -37.64 12.32 55.88
N TYR A 47 -36.51 11.98 56.49
CA TYR A 47 -36.39 10.98 57.54
C TYR A 47 -36.34 11.67 58.92
N SER A 48 -37.18 11.24 59.86
CA SER A 48 -37.06 11.68 61.25
C SER A 48 -35.99 10.88 61.98
N VAL A 49 -35.07 11.58 62.65
CA VAL A 49 -33.96 10.97 63.39
C VAL A 49 -34.34 10.79 64.85
N HIS A 50 -34.24 9.57 65.36
CA HIS A 50 -34.52 9.25 66.75
C HIS A 50 -33.38 8.44 67.37
N ARG A 51 -32.86 8.91 68.51
CA ARG A 51 -31.98 8.12 69.37
C ARG A 51 -32.80 7.21 70.26
N ILE A 52 -32.46 5.92 70.25
CA ILE A 52 -33.27 4.87 70.85
C ILE A 52 -32.41 4.08 71.85
N ALA A 53 -32.75 4.22 73.13
CA ALA A 53 -32.03 3.59 74.24
C ALA A 53 -32.62 2.24 74.68
N SER A 54 -33.79 1.83 74.17
CA SER A 54 -34.43 0.55 74.52
C SER A 54 -35.34 0.02 73.40
N GLU A 55 -35.59 -1.29 73.40
CA GLU A 55 -36.48 -1.95 72.42
C GLU A 55 -37.91 -1.38 72.46
N MET A 56 -38.47 -1.19 73.65
CA MET A 56 -39.81 -0.63 73.82
C MET A 56 -39.94 0.77 73.20
N ARG A 57 -38.90 1.60 73.34
CA ARG A 57 -38.83 2.92 72.71
C ARG A 57 -38.75 2.83 71.19
N LEU A 58 -38.01 1.85 70.65
CA LEU A 58 -37.99 1.58 69.21
C LEU A 58 -39.40 1.27 68.70
N ARG A 59 -40.08 0.28 69.30
CA ARG A 59 -41.43 -0.14 68.91
C ARG A 59 -42.43 1.03 68.95
N HIS A 60 -42.37 1.84 70.00
CA HIS A 60 -43.23 3.01 70.14
C HIS A 60 -42.96 4.07 69.05
N THR A 61 -41.69 4.38 68.77
CA THR A 61 -41.32 5.31 67.70
C THR A 61 -41.81 4.83 66.33
N LEU A 62 -41.65 3.53 66.04
CA LEU A 62 -42.09 2.93 64.78
C LEU A 62 -43.61 2.89 64.64
N TRP A 63 -44.33 2.62 65.74
CA TRP A 63 -45.78 2.69 65.77
C TRP A 63 -46.29 4.11 65.50
N LYS A 64 -45.69 5.11 66.13
CA LYS A 64 -46.03 6.54 65.93
C LYS A 64 -45.72 7.03 64.52
N ALA A 65 -44.66 6.50 63.90
CA ALA A 65 -44.29 6.86 62.53
C ALA A 65 -45.30 6.33 61.49
N GLN A 66 -46.09 5.30 61.80
CA GLN A 66 -47.12 4.72 60.90
C GLN A 66 -46.59 4.42 59.48
N GLY A 67 -45.34 3.95 59.37
CA GLY A 67 -44.70 3.66 58.08
C GLY A 67 -43.94 4.84 57.45
N ALA A 68 -43.94 6.02 58.07
CA ALA A 68 -43.08 7.12 57.65
C ALA A 68 -41.58 6.78 57.83
N PRO A 69 -40.68 7.33 56.99
CA PRO A 69 -39.25 7.00 57.04
C PRO A 69 -38.58 7.45 58.35
N VAL A 70 -37.96 6.51 59.07
CA VAL A 70 -37.31 6.74 60.37
C VAL A 70 -35.85 6.29 60.33
N ILE A 71 -34.97 7.11 60.91
CA ILE A 71 -33.60 6.72 61.27
C ILE A 71 -33.57 6.50 62.78
N ALA A 72 -33.27 5.27 63.20
CA ALA A 72 -33.14 4.91 64.59
C ALA A 72 -31.66 4.65 64.93
N VAL A 73 -31.06 5.57 65.68
CA VAL A 73 -29.68 5.46 66.19
C VAL A 73 -29.72 4.70 67.51
N ILE A 74 -29.05 3.55 67.57
CA ILE A 74 -29.08 2.63 68.72
C ILE A 74 -27.67 2.26 69.21
N PRO A 75 -27.45 2.10 70.52
CA PRO A 75 -26.17 1.64 71.05
C PRO A 75 -25.92 0.15 70.75
N SER A 76 -24.66 -0.26 70.61
CA SER A 76 -24.26 -1.64 70.29
C SER A 76 -24.81 -2.69 71.26
N ALA A 77 -24.94 -2.35 72.54
CA ALA A 77 -25.52 -3.21 73.57
C ALA A 77 -27.02 -3.49 73.34
N LEU A 78 -27.74 -2.54 72.73
CA LEU A 78 -29.14 -2.74 72.34
C LEU A 78 -29.22 -3.51 71.02
N ALA A 79 -28.39 -3.16 70.03
CA ALA A 79 -28.37 -3.80 68.72
C ALA A 79 -28.21 -5.32 68.80
N SER A 80 -27.34 -5.82 69.68
CA SER A 80 -27.09 -7.26 69.89
C SER A 80 -28.26 -8.02 70.54
N ARG A 81 -29.25 -7.32 71.11
CA ARG A 81 -30.37 -7.89 71.86
C ARG A 81 -31.72 -7.65 71.19
N LEU A 82 -31.75 -7.02 70.02
CA LEU A 82 -33.00 -6.77 69.30
C LEU A 82 -33.64 -8.09 68.82
N PRO A 83 -34.96 -8.26 68.95
CA PRO A 83 -35.63 -9.46 68.49
C PRO A 83 -35.73 -9.52 66.93
N PRO A 84 -35.76 -10.73 66.33
CA PRO A 84 -35.69 -10.91 64.88
C PRO A 84 -36.83 -10.27 64.06
N ASP A 85 -37.97 -9.99 64.67
CA ASP A 85 -39.09 -9.28 64.03
C ASP A 85 -38.76 -7.82 63.71
N LEU A 86 -37.99 -7.16 64.57
CA LEU A 86 -37.52 -5.78 64.34
C LEU A 86 -36.41 -5.72 63.29
N PHE A 87 -35.62 -6.78 63.14
CA PHE A 87 -34.68 -6.87 62.03
C PHE A 87 -35.42 -7.08 60.71
N ARG A 88 -36.37 -8.03 60.62
CA ARG A 88 -37.13 -8.31 59.39
C ARG A 88 -37.80 -7.08 58.77
N ARG A 89 -38.17 -6.10 59.61
CA ARG A 89 -38.81 -4.83 59.20
C ARG A 89 -37.83 -3.67 59.03
N ALA A 90 -36.58 -3.81 59.48
CA ALA A 90 -35.51 -2.85 59.26
C ALA A 90 -34.91 -3.04 57.86
N ARG A 91 -34.37 -1.96 57.28
CA ARG A 91 -33.73 -1.98 55.96
C ARG A 91 -32.59 -3.01 55.92
N ASN A 92 -32.59 -3.90 54.92
CA ASN A 92 -31.64 -5.01 54.74
C ASN A 92 -31.51 -5.96 55.94
N GLN A 93 -32.52 -5.99 56.81
CA GLN A 93 -32.64 -6.89 57.94
C GLN A 93 -31.46 -6.87 58.93
N ARG A 94 -30.75 -5.75 59.04
CA ARG A 94 -29.59 -5.59 59.94
C ARG A 94 -29.51 -4.18 60.55
N VAL A 95 -28.64 -4.02 61.55
CA VAL A 95 -28.23 -2.71 62.07
C VAL A 95 -26.95 -2.32 61.32
N HIS A 96 -26.93 -1.12 60.75
CA HIS A 96 -25.82 -0.64 59.93
C HIS A 96 -24.77 0.06 60.78
N ALA A 97 -23.51 -0.39 60.68
CA ALA A 97 -22.38 0.41 61.12
C ALA A 97 -22.05 1.45 60.04
N LEU A 98 -21.66 2.66 60.44
CA LEU A 98 -21.23 3.70 59.50
C LEU A 98 -19.74 3.62 59.20
N ALA A 99 -19.19 2.41 59.10
CA ALA A 99 -17.87 2.23 58.53
C ALA A 99 -17.99 2.24 56.99
N PRO A 100 -17.04 2.82 56.25
CA PRO A 100 -17.10 2.91 54.78
C PRO A 100 -17.34 1.55 54.09
N ASN A 101 -16.69 0.48 54.55
CA ASN A 101 -16.85 -0.86 53.96
C ASN A 101 -18.26 -1.43 54.15
N ASP A 102 -18.86 -1.23 55.33
CA ASP A 102 -20.22 -1.71 55.63
C ASP A 102 -21.24 -0.97 54.76
N VAL A 103 -21.04 0.34 54.56
CA VAL A 103 -21.89 1.16 53.69
C VAL A 103 -21.77 0.74 52.22
N LEU A 104 -20.55 0.50 51.73
CA LEU A 104 -20.34 0.00 50.38
C LEU A 104 -20.95 -1.39 50.18
N GLU A 105 -20.85 -2.29 51.16
CA GLU A 105 -21.46 -3.62 51.11
C GLU A 105 -22.99 -3.53 51.04
N VAL A 106 -23.60 -2.65 51.84
CA VAL A 106 -25.04 -2.38 51.76
C VAL A 106 -25.43 -1.97 50.35
N ILE A 107 -24.68 -1.05 49.76
CA ILE A 107 -25.04 -0.38 48.52
C ILE A 107 -24.80 -1.26 47.30
N LEU A 108 -23.65 -1.94 47.24
CA LEU A 108 -23.28 -2.78 46.11
C LEU A 108 -23.96 -4.17 46.18
N GLY A 109 -24.56 -4.53 47.32
CA GLY A 109 -25.22 -5.81 47.53
C GLY A 109 -24.25 -7.01 47.61
N VAL A 110 -22.96 -6.74 47.71
CA VAL A 110 -21.87 -7.73 47.75
C VAL A 110 -20.84 -7.29 48.78
N ARG A 111 -20.26 -8.24 49.51
CA ARG A 111 -19.20 -7.98 50.49
C ARG A 111 -18.00 -7.27 49.84
N VAL A 112 -17.59 -6.14 50.39
CA VAL A 112 -16.42 -5.37 49.90
C VAL A 112 -15.24 -5.56 50.85
N VAL A 113 -14.11 -6.01 50.33
CA VAL A 113 -12.86 -6.22 51.08
C VAL A 113 -11.74 -5.45 50.39
N GLY A 114 -10.99 -4.64 51.14
CA GLY A 114 -9.80 -3.97 50.63
C GLY A 114 -9.96 -2.51 50.20
N ALA A 115 -11.05 -1.84 50.61
CA ALA A 115 -11.15 -0.38 50.55
C ALA A 115 -10.48 0.29 51.76
N ASP A 116 -9.38 -0.26 52.30
CA ASP A 116 -8.78 0.24 53.55
C ASP A 116 -8.04 1.58 53.36
N ALA A 117 -7.74 1.94 52.10
CA ALA A 117 -7.08 3.20 51.77
C ALA A 117 -8.09 4.36 51.72
N PRO A 118 -7.86 5.49 52.43
CA PRO A 118 -8.82 6.59 52.50
C PRO A 118 -9.24 7.17 51.14
N HIS A 119 -8.33 7.22 50.16
CA HIS A 119 -8.64 7.70 48.81
C HIS A 119 -9.56 6.75 48.02
N LEU A 120 -9.42 5.43 48.20
CA LEU A 120 -10.32 4.44 47.59
C LEU A 120 -11.71 4.51 48.20
N GLN A 121 -11.81 4.73 49.52
CA GLN A 121 -13.11 4.92 50.20
C GLN A 121 -13.83 6.15 49.68
N ALA A 122 -13.12 7.28 49.60
CA ALA A 122 -13.67 8.52 49.08
C ALA A 122 -14.21 8.33 47.65
N LEU A 123 -13.40 7.77 46.75
CA LEU A 123 -13.82 7.53 45.35
C LEU A 123 -14.96 6.53 45.22
N ALA A 124 -14.96 5.46 46.03
CA ALA A 124 -16.01 4.46 46.02
C ALA A 124 -17.35 5.03 46.47
N LEU A 125 -17.37 5.90 47.48
CA LEU A 125 -18.59 6.58 47.94
C LEU A 125 -19.06 7.65 46.95
N GLU A 126 -18.12 8.35 46.30
CA GLU A 126 -18.42 9.34 45.25
C GLU A 126 -19.04 8.70 44.00
N ASN A 127 -18.56 7.51 43.60
CA ASN A 127 -18.98 6.84 42.37
C ASN A 127 -19.85 5.59 42.60
N VAL A 128 -20.42 5.45 43.80
CA VAL A 128 -21.07 4.20 44.25
C VAL A 128 -22.22 3.76 43.34
N ASP A 129 -23.01 4.71 42.83
CA ASP A 129 -24.15 4.42 41.95
C ASP A 129 -23.69 3.92 40.57
N LYS A 130 -22.60 4.51 40.05
CA LYS A 130 -21.97 4.05 38.79
C LYS A 130 -21.37 2.66 38.96
N MET A 131 -20.75 2.39 40.11
CA MET A 131 -20.21 1.06 40.42
C MET A 131 -21.30 0.00 40.53
N SER A 132 -22.41 0.32 41.20
CA SER A 132 -23.58 -0.57 41.29
C SER A 132 -24.15 -0.89 39.91
N LEU A 133 -24.26 0.12 39.03
CA LEU A 133 -24.67 -0.07 37.65
C LEU A 133 -23.67 -0.91 36.84
N ALA A 134 -22.36 -0.72 37.03
CA ALA A 134 -21.33 -1.51 36.37
C ALA A 134 -21.35 -2.98 36.83
N LEU A 135 -21.59 -3.24 38.12
CA LEU A 135 -21.71 -4.58 38.69
C LEU A 135 -22.98 -5.31 38.23
N SER A 136 -24.11 -4.62 38.10
CA SER A 136 -25.38 -5.25 37.65
C SER A 136 -25.32 -5.77 36.20
N ARG A 137 -24.37 -5.28 35.41
CA ARG A 137 -24.09 -5.74 34.04
C ARG A 137 -23.12 -6.93 33.98
N ARG A 138 -22.56 -7.36 35.12
CA ARG A 138 -21.59 -8.46 35.23
C ARG A 138 -22.20 -9.62 36.01
N THR A 139 -21.56 -10.80 35.95
CA THR A 139 -21.90 -11.88 36.89
C THR A 139 -21.53 -11.42 38.30
N LEU A 140 -22.50 -11.40 39.22
CA LEU A 140 -22.31 -10.89 40.58
C LEU A 140 -21.20 -11.68 41.30
N PRO A 141 -20.10 -11.02 41.70
CA PRO A 141 -19.05 -11.69 42.45
C PRO A 141 -19.51 -11.99 43.89
N THR A 142 -18.92 -12.99 44.52
CA THR A 142 -19.19 -13.29 45.95
C THR A 142 -18.54 -12.28 46.90
N VAL A 143 -17.42 -11.67 46.48
CA VAL A 143 -16.69 -10.62 47.19
C VAL A 143 -16.11 -9.64 46.18
N VAL A 144 -16.25 -8.34 46.41
CA VAL A 144 -15.48 -7.30 45.73
C VAL A 144 -14.17 -7.11 46.48
N ASP A 145 -13.10 -7.75 46.01
CA ASP A 145 -11.77 -7.59 46.58
C ASP A 145 -11.11 -6.29 46.12
N ARG A 146 -9.91 -5.99 46.66
CA ARG A 146 -9.17 -4.77 46.35
C ARG A 146 -8.91 -4.60 44.85
N ARG A 147 -8.61 -5.70 44.15
CA ARG A 147 -8.28 -5.65 42.72
C ARG A 147 -9.52 -5.30 41.91
N LEU A 148 -10.63 -6.01 42.13
CA LEU A 148 -11.88 -5.75 41.44
C LEU A 148 -12.42 -4.35 41.77
N LEU A 149 -12.27 -3.91 43.02
CA LEU A 149 -12.63 -2.56 43.44
C LEU A 149 -11.86 -1.50 42.63
N MET A 150 -10.54 -1.66 42.49
CA MET A 150 -9.71 -0.73 41.72
C MET A 150 -10.06 -0.74 40.23
N GLU A 151 -10.29 -1.91 39.62
CA GLU A 151 -10.72 -2.02 38.23
C GLU A 151 -12.06 -1.31 37.98
N LEU A 152 -13.05 -1.51 38.86
CA LEU A 152 -14.35 -0.84 38.78
C LEU A 152 -14.21 0.67 38.96
N LEU A 153 -13.39 1.10 39.93
CA LEU A 153 -13.16 2.51 40.19
C LEU A 153 -12.46 3.20 39.01
N VAL A 154 -11.51 2.54 38.35
CA VAL A 154 -10.87 3.05 37.13
C VAL A 154 -11.93 3.20 36.03
N ASP A 155 -12.70 2.16 35.75
CA ASP A 155 -13.74 2.17 34.72
C ASP A 155 -14.74 3.34 34.91
N VAL A 156 -15.19 3.61 36.15
CA VAL A 156 -16.19 4.66 36.43
C VAL A 156 -15.62 6.07 36.61
N SER A 157 -14.33 6.18 36.95
CA SER A 157 -13.68 7.47 37.24
C SER A 157 -12.94 8.05 36.04
N VAL A 158 -12.32 7.21 35.21
CA VAL A 158 -11.54 7.63 34.04
C VAL A 158 -12.02 7.00 32.72
N GLY A 159 -12.89 5.99 32.78
CA GLY A 159 -13.39 5.27 31.61
C GLY A 159 -12.73 3.89 31.43
N GLU A 160 -13.41 3.01 30.69
CA GLU A 160 -12.95 1.62 30.46
C GLU A 160 -11.68 1.54 29.61
N ASP A 161 -11.35 2.60 28.87
CA ASP A 161 -10.19 2.65 27.95
C ASP A 161 -8.86 2.35 28.65
N VAL A 162 -8.67 2.85 29.88
CA VAL A 162 -7.41 2.62 30.64
C VAL A 162 -7.18 1.15 30.93
N ARG A 163 -8.24 0.35 31.02
CA ARG A 163 -8.16 -1.10 31.24
C ARG A 163 -8.21 -1.89 29.93
N ALA A 164 -9.02 -1.44 28.98
CA ALA A 164 -9.32 -2.18 27.74
C ALA A 164 -8.27 -1.98 26.64
N GLN A 165 -7.61 -0.82 26.59
CA GLN A 165 -6.62 -0.52 25.56
C GLN A 165 -5.25 -1.10 25.92
N ALA A 166 -4.48 -1.44 24.89
CA ALA A 166 -3.09 -1.85 25.07
C ALA A 166 -2.25 -0.70 25.65
N PRO A 167 -1.23 -1.00 26.48
CA PRO A 167 -0.33 0.02 27.05
C PRO A 167 0.29 0.95 25.99
N ALA A 168 0.57 0.42 24.80
CA ALA A 168 1.12 1.18 23.70
C ALA A 168 0.18 2.26 23.18
N THR A 169 -1.12 1.93 23.06
CA THR A 169 -2.19 2.86 22.66
C THR A 169 -2.39 3.93 23.72
N LEU A 170 -2.38 3.55 25.00
CA LEU A 170 -2.46 4.49 26.12
C LEU A 170 -1.29 5.47 26.11
N LEU A 171 -0.05 4.99 25.94
CA LEU A 171 1.13 5.84 25.86
C LEU A 171 1.04 6.80 24.66
N ALA A 172 0.65 6.29 23.49
CA ALA A 172 0.52 7.11 22.27
C ALA A 172 -0.53 8.22 22.44
N HIS A 173 -1.66 7.91 23.08
CA HIS A 173 -2.69 8.88 23.41
C HIS A 173 -2.14 9.90 24.42
N TRP A 174 -1.65 9.45 25.58
CA TRP A 174 -1.25 10.33 26.67
C TRP A 174 -0.06 11.22 26.34
N VAL A 175 0.83 10.81 25.43
CA VAL A 175 1.90 11.69 24.93
C VAL A 175 1.35 12.87 24.14
N LYS A 176 0.24 12.68 23.41
CA LYS A 176 -0.45 13.76 22.67
C LYS A 176 -1.29 14.61 23.61
N ASP A 177 -2.08 13.96 24.46
CA ASP A 177 -2.97 14.61 25.43
C ASP A 177 -2.79 13.99 26.83
N PRO A 178 -1.88 14.54 27.66
CA PRO A 178 -1.62 14.01 28.98
C PRO A 178 -2.87 14.08 29.87
N PRO A 179 -3.20 13.00 30.60
CA PRO A 179 -4.40 12.97 31.40
C PRO A 179 -4.34 13.97 32.56
N VAL A 180 -5.48 14.61 32.85
CA VAL A 180 -5.68 15.50 33.99
C VAL A 180 -6.68 14.86 34.94
N TRP A 181 -6.22 14.49 36.13
CA TRP A 181 -7.02 13.80 37.13
C TRP A 181 -7.01 14.55 38.47
N SER A 182 -8.05 14.36 39.28
CA SER A 182 -8.00 14.74 40.69
C SER A 182 -6.97 13.89 41.44
N GLU A 183 -6.45 14.36 42.56
CA GLU A 183 -5.40 13.65 43.31
C GLU A 183 -5.82 12.22 43.71
N ASN A 184 -7.08 12.03 44.13
CA ASN A 184 -7.59 10.70 44.45
C ASN A 184 -7.62 9.79 43.22
N VAL A 185 -8.11 10.28 42.08
CA VAL A 185 -8.18 9.51 40.82
C VAL A 185 -6.77 9.19 40.29
N ARG A 186 -5.85 10.15 40.37
CA ARG A 186 -4.44 9.95 40.03
C ARG A 186 -3.85 8.81 40.86
N ARG A 187 -4.02 8.84 42.19
CA ARG A 187 -3.51 7.79 43.08
C ARG A 187 -4.12 6.41 42.79
N LEU A 188 -5.42 6.36 42.53
CA LEU A 188 -6.11 5.14 42.09
C LEU A 188 -5.47 4.57 40.82
N VAL A 189 -5.27 5.40 39.78
CA VAL A 189 -4.72 4.93 38.50
C VAL A 189 -3.27 4.47 38.67
N LEU A 190 -2.46 5.19 39.45
CA LEU A 190 -1.07 4.79 39.75
C LEU A 190 -0.98 3.44 40.45
N ASP A 191 -1.87 3.17 41.40
CA ASP A 191 -1.93 1.89 42.11
C ASP A 191 -2.44 0.77 41.18
N ALA A 192 -3.34 1.08 40.24
CA ALA A 192 -4.01 0.09 39.40
C ALA A 192 -3.21 -0.33 38.16
N LEU A 193 -2.46 0.58 37.53
CA LEU A 193 -1.71 0.33 36.30
C LEU A 193 -0.77 -0.88 36.36
N PRO A 194 0.06 -1.08 37.42
CA PRO A 194 0.92 -2.27 37.52
C PRO A 194 0.17 -3.59 37.54
N THR A 195 -1.05 -3.60 38.11
CA THR A 195 -1.88 -4.82 38.21
C THR A 195 -2.59 -5.11 36.89
N MET A 196 -3.01 -4.07 36.16
CA MET A 196 -3.71 -4.21 34.88
C MET A 196 -2.77 -4.55 33.72
N HIS A 197 -1.58 -3.92 33.69
CA HIS A 197 -0.68 -3.94 32.54
C HIS A 197 0.74 -4.46 32.84
N GLY A 198 0.95 -5.04 34.03
CA GLY A 198 2.24 -5.61 34.43
C GLY A 198 3.39 -4.59 34.41
N ASP A 199 4.53 -4.99 33.86
CA ASP A 199 5.74 -4.17 33.81
C ASP A 199 5.58 -2.90 32.95
N GLU A 200 4.80 -2.97 31.86
CA GLU A 200 4.46 -1.80 31.05
C GLU A 200 3.57 -0.83 31.86
N GLY A 201 2.66 -1.38 32.67
CA GLY A 201 1.86 -0.63 33.63
C GLY A 201 2.69 0.14 34.66
N ARG A 202 3.79 -0.44 35.16
CA ARG A 202 4.72 0.24 36.07
C ARG A 202 5.41 1.45 35.41
N LEU A 203 5.79 1.33 34.14
CA LEU A 203 6.40 2.42 33.36
C LEU A 203 5.38 3.54 33.09
N LEU A 204 4.15 3.18 32.73
CA LEU A 204 3.06 4.13 32.56
C LEU A 204 2.77 4.87 33.87
N ALA A 205 2.65 4.15 34.98
CA ALA A 205 2.45 4.74 36.31
C ALA A 205 3.57 5.71 36.68
N TRP A 206 4.84 5.33 36.43
CA TRP A 206 5.97 6.23 36.63
C TRP A 206 5.86 7.51 35.79
N ALA A 207 5.39 7.42 34.55
CA ALA A 207 5.26 8.56 33.66
C ALA A 207 4.13 9.51 34.09
N VAL A 208 2.91 8.99 34.31
CA VAL A 208 1.75 9.81 34.71
C VAL A 208 1.79 10.26 36.17
N GLY A 209 2.59 9.60 37.02
CA GLY A 209 2.78 9.94 38.43
C GLY A 209 3.73 11.10 38.69
N SER A 210 4.27 11.72 37.64
CA SER A 210 5.10 12.93 37.72
C SER A 210 4.27 14.17 38.06
N ASP A 211 4.87 15.17 38.71
CA ASP A 211 4.26 16.52 38.83
C ASP A 211 4.16 17.21 37.46
N ASN A 212 4.96 16.76 36.49
CA ASN A 212 4.82 17.09 35.07
C ASN A 212 4.70 15.80 34.24
N PRO A 213 3.48 15.24 34.08
CA PRO A 213 3.25 14.02 33.30
C PRO A 213 3.68 14.14 31.85
N ARG A 214 3.48 15.32 31.25
CA ARG A 214 3.83 15.59 29.85
C ARG A 214 5.30 15.30 29.58
N ASP A 215 6.18 15.83 30.43
CA ASP A 215 7.63 15.66 30.27
C ASP A 215 8.06 14.20 30.45
N ARG A 216 7.50 13.48 31.43
CA ARG A 216 7.87 12.06 31.63
C ARG A 216 7.31 11.14 30.56
N LEU A 217 6.09 11.37 30.07
CA LEU A 217 5.52 10.62 28.96
C LEU A 217 6.36 10.79 27.70
N ARG A 218 6.77 12.05 27.40
CA ARG A 218 7.71 12.33 26.31
C ARG A 218 9.07 11.66 26.56
N ALA A 219 9.64 11.78 27.75
CA ALA A 219 10.92 11.19 28.09
C ALA A 219 10.90 9.65 27.98
N LEU A 220 9.79 9.01 28.33
CA LEU A 220 9.59 7.56 28.16
C LEU A 220 9.73 7.16 26.69
N VAL A 221 9.06 7.87 25.78
CA VAL A 221 9.15 7.61 24.34
C VAL A 221 10.53 7.95 23.80
N ILE A 222 11.04 9.14 24.11
CA ILE A 222 12.32 9.66 23.57
C ILE A 222 13.48 8.76 23.99
N HIS A 223 13.68 8.55 25.29
CA HIS A 223 14.77 7.71 25.77
C HIS A 223 14.52 6.23 25.48
N GLY A 224 13.26 5.79 25.47
CA GLY A 224 12.93 4.43 25.07
C GLY A 224 13.30 4.12 23.62
N ALA A 225 13.11 5.06 22.70
CA ALA A 225 13.54 4.95 21.31
C ALA A 225 15.07 4.91 21.18
N VAL A 226 15.81 5.65 22.01
CA VAL A 226 17.29 5.56 22.06
C VAL A 226 17.74 4.19 22.56
N LEU A 227 17.02 3.59 23.50
CA LEU A 227 17.37 2.30 24.11
C LEU A 227 17.11 1.08 23.22
N THR A 228 16.45 1.25 22.05
CA THR A 228 16.19 0.14 21.09
C THR A 228 17.43 -0.27 20.28
N VAL A 229 18.57 0.41 20.43
CA VAL A 229 19.82 -0.02 19.79
C VAL A 229 20.20 -1.44 20.21
N ASP A 230 20.86 -2.18 19.33
CA ASP A 230 21.36 -3.53 19.60
C ASP A 230 22.72 -3.44 20.30
N ALA A 231 22.73 -3.69 21.61
CA ALA A 231 23.90 -3.59 22.47
C ALA A 231 23.68 -4.36 23.77
N ASP A 232 24.70 -5.00 24.32
CA ASP A 232 24.59 -5.62 25.66
C ASP A 232 24.43 -4.56 26.77
N GLU A 233 25.17 -3.45 26.65
CA GLU A 233 25.13 -2.34 27.59
C GLU A 233 24.99 -1.00 26.84
N VAL A 234 24.21 -0.08 27.42
CA VAL A 234 23.98 1.26 26.89
C VAL A 234 24.43 2.30 27.91
N PRO A 235 25.21 3.33 27.52
CA PRO A 235 25.73 4.34 28.44
C PRO A 235 24.64 4.98 29.30
N LYS A 236 24.90 5.18 30.59
CA LYS A 236 23.97 5.77 31.57
C LYS A 236 23.27 7.03 31.05
N ASP A 237 24.02 7.91 30.39
CA ASP A 237 23.49 9.17 29.88
C ASP A 237 22.38 9.02 28.83
N ALA A 238 22.35 7.91 28.09
CA ALA A 238 21.34 7.67 27.05
C ALA A 238 19.97 7.30 27.65
N TRP A 239 19.93 6.80 28.88
CA TRP A 239 18.70 6.41 29.58
C TRP A 239 17.89 7.61 30.09
N GLY A 240 18.55 8.75 30.30
CA GLY A 240 17.92 9.93 30.90
C GLY A 240 17.20 9.60 32.22
N PRO A 241 15.95 10.05 32.41
CA PRO A 241 15.18 9.78 33.63
C PRO A 241 14.92 8.29 33.92
N LEU A 242 14.94 7.42 32.90
CA LEU A 242 14.70 5.98 33.07
C LEU A 242 15.80 5.29 33.87
N TRP A 243 17.02 5.84 33.90
CA TRP A 243 18.13 5.26 34.66
C TRP A 243 17.83 5.17 36.16
N ASN A 244 17.26 6.26 36.69
CA ASN A 244 16.89 6.37 38.10
C ASN A 244 15.56 5.65 38.36
N ALA A 245 14.62 5.72 37.40
CA ALA A 245 13.34 5.01 37.49
C ALA A 245 13.54 3.52 37.72
N ALA A 246 14.49 2.88 37.03
CA ALA A 246 14.79 1.45 37.21
C ALA A 246 15.08 1.05 38.67
N ALA A 247 15.60 1.97 39.50
CA ALA A 247 15.94 1.70 40.90
C ALA A 247 14.90 2.22 41.90
N GLN A 248 13.74 2.72 41.45
CA GLN A 248 12.75 3.37 42.31
C GLN A 248 11.33 2.88 41.99
N PRO A 249 10.44 2.76 42.99
CA PRO A 249 9.03 2.49 42.75
C PRO A 249 8.40 3.64 41.93
N PRO A 250 7.41 3.35 41.05
CA PRO A 250 6.75 2.06 40.87
C PRO A 250 7.46 1.07 39.92
N VAL A 251 8.57 1.46 39.29
CA VAL A 251 9.29 0.60 38.34
C VAL A 251 10.10 -0.46 39.10
N GLU A 252 11.15 -0.07 39.81
CA GLU A 252 11.98 -0.94 40.68
C GLU A 252 12.28 -2.33 40.07
N MET A 253 13.06 -2.36 39.00
CA MET A 253 13.32 -3.55 38.20
C MET A 253 14.78 -3.58 37.70
N ASP A 254 15.28 -4.78 37.39
CA ASP A 254 16.57 -4.91 36.72
C ASP A 254 16.60 -4.12 35.41
N ARG A 255 17.69 -3.37 35.17
CA ARG A 255 17.81 -2.46 34.03
C ARG A 255 17.65 -3.20 32.69
N ARG A 256 18.10 -4.44 32.56
CA ARG A 256 17.93 -5.23 31.32
C ARG A 256 16.45 -5.47 31.05
N ILE A 257 15.67 -5.75 32.10
CA ILE A 257 14.21 -5.93 32.00
C ILE A 257 13.53 -4.60 31.67
N VAL A 258 13.92 -3.50 32.33
CA VAL A 258 13.40 -2.15 32.03
C VAL A 258 13.64 -1.78 30.57
N ARG A 259 14.87 -1.93 30.06
CA ARG A 259 15.19 -1.64 28.67
C ARG A 259 14.35 -2.46 27.71
N ARG A 260 14.29 -3.78 27.89
CA ARG A 260 13.47 -4.65 27.03
C ARG A 260 11.99 -4.25 27.02
N THR A 261 11.45 -3.91 28.20
CA THR A 261 10.04 -3.53 28.36
C THR A 261 9.77 -2.17 27.73
N VAL A 262 10.61 -1.16 28.00
CA VAL A 262 10.51 0.17 27.41
C VAL A 262 10.65 0.11 25.89
N SER A 263 11.65 -0.62 25.37
CA SER A 263 11.86 -0.72 23.91
C SER A 263 10.66 -1.33 23.21
N ARG A 264 10.09 -2.43 23.74
CA ARG A 264 8.87 -3.03 23.18
C ARG A 264 7.68 -2.07 23.24
N LEU A 265 7.45 -1.45 24.40
CA LEU A 265 6.34 -0.51 24.60
C LEU A 265 6.44 0.66 23.62
N VAL A 266 7.63 1.25 23.50
CA VAL A 266 7.87 2.40 22.62
C VAL A 266 7.79 2.02 21.15
N GLU A 267 8.35 0.88 20.72
CA GLU A 267 8.21 0.40 19.34
C GLU A 267 6.73 0.27 18.93
N ALA A 268 5.90 -0.31 19.82
CA ALA A 268 4.47 -0.41 19.59
C ALA A 268 3.78 0.98 19.59
N SER A 269 4.08 1.85 20.57
CA SER A 269 3.50 3.20 20.63
C SER A 269 3.87 4.08 19.45
N LEU A 270 5.08 3.95 18.91
CA LEU A 270 5.50 4.66 17.72
C LEU A 270 4.66 4.25 16.50
N GLY A 271 4.20 2.99 16.43
CA GLY A 271 3.22 2.54 15.43
C GLY A 271 1.91 3.33 15.53
N GLU A 272 1.33 3.36 16.73
CA GLU A 272 0.07 4.09 17.04
C GLU A 272 0.17 5.60 16.83
N LEU A 273 1.34 6.20 17.10
CA LEU A 273 1.55 7.64 16.93
C LEU A 273 1.54 8.07 15.46
N GLY A 274 1.93 7.20 14.52
CA GLY A 274 2.06 7.54 13.11
C GLY A 274 3.02 8.71 12.89
N ASP A 275 2.60 9.70 12.09
CA ASP A 275 3.42 10.89 11.78
C ASP A 275 3.66 11.78 13.00
N ALA A 276 2.80 11.71 14.03
CA ALA A 276 2.97 12.49 15.26
C ALA A 276 4.22 12.06 16.07
N ALA A 277 4.84 10.92 15.74
CA ALA A 277 6.10 10.50 16.33
C ALA A 277 7.30 11.34 15.87
N GLY A 278 7.21 12.08 14.77
CA GLY A 278 8.34 12.78 14.14
C GLY A 278 9.17 13.65 15.10
N PRO A 279 8.56 14.58 15.86
CA PRO A 279 9.31 15.41 16.81
C PRO A 279 9.96 14.61 17.95
N LEU A 280 9.31 13.53 18.42
CA LEU A 280 9.87 12.69 19.49
C LEU A 280 11.07 11.88 19.00
N LEU A 281 11.00 11.38 17.78
CA LEU A 281 12.13 10.69 17.14
C LEU A 281 13.28 11.64 16.85
N HIS A 282 13.00 12.90 16.50
CA HIS A 282 14.02 13.93 16.34
C HIS A 282 14.77 14.19 17.66
N ASP A 283 14.05 14.39 18.77
CA ASP A 283 14.65 14.57 20.09
C ASP A 283 15.48 13.32 20.49
N ALA A 284 14.97 12.12 20.19
CA ALA A 284 15.67 10.86 20.44
C ALA A 284 16.97 10.75 19.62
N GLU A 285 16.97 11.17 18.36
CA GLU A 285 18.16 11.22 17.51
C GLU A 285 19.22 12.18 18.05
N GLU A 286 18.83 13.38 18.50
CA GLU A 286 19.78 14.34 19.08
C GLU A 286 20.47 13.78 20.32
N ILE A 287 19.73 13.04 21.15
CA ILE A 287 20.30 12.34 22.31
C ILE A 287 21.20 11.21 21.84
N GLY A 288 20.73 10.38 20.92
CA GLY A 288 21.50 9.30 20.33
C GLY A 288 22.84 9.76 19.79
N ARG A 289 22.87 10.79 18.94
CA ARG A 289 24.11 11.37 18.36
C ARG A 289 25.10 11.85 19.40
N ARG A 290 24.62 12.40 20.52
CA ARG A 290 25.47 12.94 21.60
C ARG A 290 25.98 11.86 22.54
N LYS A 291 25.20 10.79 22.74
CA LYS A 291 25.41 9.84 23.84
C LYS A 291 25.78 8.42 23.41
N LEU A 292 25.59 8.06 22.14
CA LEU A 292 25.92 6.75 21.59
C LEU A 292 27.00 6.86 20.51
N THR A 293 27.73 5.77 20.28
CA THR A 293 28.67 5.69 19.16
C THR A 293 27.93 5.55 17.83
N PRO A 294 28.53 5.98 16.70
CA PRO A 294 27.93 5.78 15.38
C PRO A 294 27.62 4.30 15.06
N SER A 295 28.47 3.37 15.53
CA SER A 295 28.25 1.94 15.36
C SER A 295 26.96 1.47 16.04
N LEU A 296 26.71 1.90 17.27
CA LEU A 296 25.49 1.55 18.00
C LEU A 296 24.26 2.20 17.39
N LEU A 297 24.34 3.48 17.02
CA LEU A 297 23.21 4.17 16.37
C LEU A 297 22.75 3.46 15.11
N SER A 298 23.70 2.95 14.30
CA SER A 298 23.41 2.25 13.05
C SER A 298 22.64 0.93 13.21
N THR A 299 22.47 0.44 14.44
CA THR A 299 21.68 -0.77 14.74
C THR A 299 20.21 -0.48 15.02
N SER A 300 19.84 0.77 15.31
CA SER A 300 18.47 1.13 15.66
C SER A 300 17.51 0.81 14.52
N ARG A 301 16.35 0.23 14.84
CA ARG A 301 15.25 -0.04 13.90
C ARG A 301 14.17 1.04 13.89
N VAL A 302 14.27 2.02 14.79
CA VAL A 302 13.27 3.08 14.97
C VAL A 302 13.79 4.46 14.65
N LEU A 303 15.06 4.75 14.93
CA LEU A 303 15.63 6.07 14.73
C LEU A 303 15.85 6.35 13.23
N PRO A 304 15.22 7.39 12.65
CA PRO A 304 15.38 7.70 11.23
C PRO A 304 16.82 7.85 10.75
N LEU A 305 17.75 8.31 11.60
CA LEU A 305 19.16 8.44 11.26
C LEU A 305 19.80 7.12 10.87
N ALA A 306 19.52 6.04 11.61
CA ALA A 306 20.06 4.72 11.30
C ALA A 306 19.65 4.26 9.89
N PHE A 307 18.39 4.53 9.54
CA PHE A 307 17.88 4.32 8.19
C PHE A 307 18.62 5.17 7.15
N HIS A 308 18.74 6.48 7.36
CA HIS A 308 19.40 7.38 6.41
C HIS A 308 20.89 7.07 6.21
N ASP A 309 21.62 6.78 7.29
CA ASP A 309 23.04 6.42 7.25
C ASP A 309 23.24 5.09 6.50
N ARG A 310 22.35 4.10 6.74
CA ARG A 310 22.39 2.85 5.99
C ARG A 310 22.04 3.06 4.52
N CYS A 311 21.02 3.86 4.20
CA CYS A 311 20.70 4.24 2.83
C CYS A 311 21.90 4.87 2.11
N PHE A 312 22.57 5.84 2.74
CA PHE A 312 23.77 6.48 2.20
C PHE A 312 24.91 5.49 1.97
N LYS A 313 25.18 4.63 2.96
CA LYS A 313 26.22 3.60 2.86
C LYS A 313 25.95 2.63 1.71
N LEU A 314 24.70 2.20 1.52
CA LEU A 314 24.33 1.28 0.45
C LEU A 314 24.39 1.95 -0.94
N ALA A 315 23.97 3.20 -1.05
CA ALA A 315 24.12 3.96 -2.29
C ALA A 315 25.59 4.07 -2.70
N ALA A 316 26.47 4.45 -1.77
CA ALA A 316 27.91 4.53 -1.99
C ALA A 316 28.54 3.17 -2.33
N LEU A 317 28.08 2.09 -1.67
CA LEU A 317 28.51 0.72 -1.95
C LEU A 317 28.21 0.33 -3.40
N ALA A 318 26.96 0.54 -3.84
CA ALA A 318 26.55 0.26 -5.21
C ALA A 318 27.33 1.10 -6.23
N ALA A 319 27.51 2.40 -5.98
CA ALA A 319 28.29 3.28 -6.86
C ALA A 319 29.76 2.82 -7.00
N SER A 320 30.32 2.19 -5.96
CA SER A 320 31.66 1.58 -6.00
C SER A 320 31.73 0.25 -6.77
N GLY A 321 30.64 -0.18 -7.40
CA GLY A 321 30.55 -1.42 -8.16
C GLY A 321 30.36 -2.67 -7.30
N LYS A 322 30.05 -2.53 -6.01
CA LYS A 322 29.82 -3.66 -5.09
C LYS A 322 28.31 -3.94 -4.95
N PRO A 323 27.90 -5.22 -4.88
CA PRO A 323 26.50 -5.58 -4.82
C PRO A 323 25.87 -5.19 -3.47
N ILE A 324 24.62 -4.72 -3.50
CA ILE A 324 23.79 -4.60 -2.30
C ILE A 324 23.13 -5.95 -2.02
N ALA A 325 23.35 -6.48 -0.82
CA ALA A 325 22.75 -7.73 -0.37
C ALA A 325 21.24 -7.60 -0.14
N PRO A 326 20.43 -8.65 -0.37
CA PRO A 326 18.98 -8.59 -0.20
C PRO A 326 18.56 -8.30 1.25
N ALA A 327 19.31 -8.83 2.22
CA ALA A 327 19.06 -8.61 3.64
C ALA A 327 19.20 -7.13 4.05
N GLU A 328 20.04 -6.34 3.37
CA GLU A 328 20.19 -4.91 3.64
C GLU A 328 18.95 -4.13 3.19
N LEU A 329 18.40 -4.47 2.02
CA LEU A 329 17.15 -3.87 1.54
C LEU A 329 15.96 -4.30 2.41
N GLU A 330 15.93 -5.56 2.86
CA GLU A 330 14.89 -6.04 3.76
C GLU A 330 14.94 -5.36 5.13
N TRP A 331 16.16 -5.13 5.65
CA TRP A 331 16.33 -4.33 6.85
C TRP A 331 15.74 -2.93 6.66
N LEU A 332 16.02 -2.27 5.52
CA LEU A 332 15.46 -0.94 5.23
C LEU A 332 13.93 -0.96 5.11
N ARG A 333 13.33 -1.98 4.46
CA ARG A 333 11.86 -2.12 4.38
C ARG A 333 11.21 -2.30 5.73
N SER A 334 11.83 -3.09 6.60
CA SER A 334 11.33 -3.37 7.95
C SER A 334 11.54 -2.21 8.94
N HIS A 335 12.33 -1.21 8.56
CA HIS A 335 12.65 -0.08 9.43
C HIS A 335 11.46 0.85 9.63
N ARG A 336 11.28 1.40 10.85
CA ARG A 336 10.12 2.26 11.17
C ARG A 336 9.99 3.51 10.28
N ALA A 337 11.14 4.05 9.86
CA ALA A 337 11.25 5.21 8.98
C ALA A 337 11.01 4.90 7.49
N ALA A 338 10.88 3.63 7.09
CA ALA A 338 10.68 3.25 5.69
C ALA A 338 9.47 3.94 5.02
N PRO A 339 8.30 4.12 5.68
CA PRO A 339 7.18 4.84 5.08
C PRO A 339 7.47 6.31 4.75
N MET A 340 8.38 6.95 5.49
CA MET A 340 8.82 8.34 5.23
C MET A 340 9.90 8.41 4.14
N GLY A 341 10.67 7.33 3.95
CA GLY A 341 11.75 7.21 2.97
C GLY A 341 11.40 6.37 1.75
N LYS A 342 10.12 6.30 1.35
CA LYS A 342 9.67 5.43 0.24
C LYS A 342 10.39 5.73 -1.08
N ALA A 343 10.63 7.01 -1.38
CA ALA A 343 11.27 7.42 -2.62
C ALA A 343 12.76 7.02 -2.64
N GLU A 344 13.47 7.23 -1.53
CA GLU A 344 14.85 6.80 -1.33
C GLU A 344 14.98 5.28 -1.41
N LEU A 345 14.04 4.56 -0.81
CA LEU A 345 14.02 3.10 -0.82
C LEU A 345 13.81 2.57 -2.24
N ALA A 346 12.91 3.16 -3.03
CA ALA A 346 12.72 2.80 -4.43
C ALA A 346 14.00 3.00 -5.27
N VAL A 347 14.76 4.07 -5.02
CA VAL A 347 16.08 4.30 -5.64
C VAL A 347 17.04 3.16 -5.25
N LEU A 348 17.15 2.84 -3.95
CA LEU A 348 18.06 1.80 -3.47
C LEU A 348 17.69 0.39 -3.91
N GLU A 349 16.40 0.09 -4.06
CA GLU A 349 15.94 -1.19 -4.60
C GLU A 349 16.39 -1.39 -6.05
N ALA A 350 16.22 -0.35 -6.88
CA ALA A 350 16.68 -0.37 -8.26
C ALA A 350 18.21 -0.41 -8.36
N MET A 351 18.93 0.37 -7.52
CA MET A 351 20.39 0.28 -7.39
C MET A 351 20.84 -1.10 -6.93
N GLY A 352 20.09 -1.75 -6.04
CA GLY A 352 20.38 -3.08 -5.53
C GLY A 352 20.27 -4.14 -6.61
N ARG A 353 19.21 -4.11 -7.43
CA ARG A 353 19.09 -5.00 -8.61
C ARG A 353 20.27 -4.80 -9.57
N LEU A 354 20.58 -3.55 -9.91
CA LEU A 354 21.60 -3.23 -10.90
C LEU A 354 23.03 -3.53 -10.41
N SER A 355 23.32 -3.28 -9.13
CA SER A 355 24.62 -3.62 -8.54
C SER A 355 24.84 -5.14 -8.46
N ARG A 356 23.81 -5.94 -8.19
CA ARG A 356 23.90 -7.41 -8.26
C ARG A 356 24.10 -7.91 -9.70
N TYR A 357 23.41 -7.32 -10.68
CA TYR A 357 23.69 -7.60 -12.09
C TYR A 357 25.15 -7.31 -12.46
N LEU A 358 25.71 -6.20 -11.98
CA LEU A 358 27.09 -5.83 -12.26
C LEU A 358 28.11 -6.78 -11.64
N ASP A 359 27.77 -7.40 -10.50
CA ASP A 359 28.60 -8.39 -9.80
C ASP A 359 28.61 -9.76 -10.50
N GLU A 360 27.57 -10.09 -11.29
CA GLU A 360 27.52 -11.34 -12.05
C GLU A 360 28.71 -11.47 -13.02
N PRO A 361 29.32 -12.67 -13.14
CA PRO A 361 30.39 -12.90 -14.10
C PRO A 361 30.01 -12.46 -15.52
N ARG A 362 30.95 -11.79 -16.20
CA ARG A 362 30.79 -11.48 -17.63
C ARG A 362 30.97 -12.76 -18.42
N ALA A 363 29.92 -13.19 -19.10
CA ALA A 363 30.02 -14.33 -20.00
C ALA A 363 30.78 -13.92 -21.28
N SER A 364 31.84 -14.66 -21.63
CA SER A 364 32.64 -14.42 -22.82
C SER A 364 32.11 -15.22 -24.02
N GLY A 365 31.98 -14.54 -25.16
CA GLY A 365 31.60 -15.18 -26.42
C GLY A 365 30.22 -15.87 -26.41
N GLY A 366 30.06 -16.78 -27.37
CA GLY A 366 28.82 -17.52 -27.64
C GLY A 366 28.32 -17.27 -29.07
N GLU A 367 27.60 -18.25 -29.62
CA GLU A 367 26.88 -18.07 -30.89
C GLU A 367 25.76 -17.03 -30.70
N ILE A 368 25.24 -16.49 -31.81
CA ILE A 368 24.17 -15.47 -31.79
C ILE A 368 22.97 -15.91 -30.94
N GLY A 369 22.56 -17.18 -31.03
CA GLY A 369 21.45 -17.70 -30.22
C GLY A 369 21.69 -17.60 -28.71
N ASP A 370 22.92 -17.83 -28.25
CA ASP A 370 23.27 -17.72 -26.84
C ASP A 370 23.31 -16.29 -26.36
N GLN A 371 23.80 -15.37 -27.19
CA GLN A 371 23.82 -13.94 -26.89
C GLN A 371 22.41 -13.37 -26.77
N VAL A 372 21.51 -13.74 -27.68
CA VAL A 372 20.09 -13.36 -27.64
C VAL A 372 19.41 -13.89 -26.38
N ARG A 373 19.54 -15.19 -26.07
CA ARG A 373 18.95 -15.78 -24.85
C ARG A 373 19.51 -15.16 -23.57
N ARG A 374 20.81 -14.87 -23.53
CA ARG A 374 21.47 -14.22 -22.39
C ARG A 374 20.95 -12.80 -22.18
N TYR A 375 20.74 -12.06 -23.27
CA TYR A 375 20.09 -10.76 -23.20
C TYR A 375 18.66 -10.90 -22.66
N GLN A 376 17.81 -11.75 -23.26
CA GLN A 376 16.43 -11.94 -22.80
C GLN A 376 16.31 -12.32 -21.32
N ARG A 377 17.17 -13.23 -20.85
CA ARG A 377 17.13 -13.78 -19.47
C ARG A 377 17.84 -12.92 -18.43
N SER A 378 18.69 -11.98 -18.85
CA SER A 378 19.50 -11.17 -17.92
C SER A 378 19.66 -9.73 -18.40
N GLY A 379 20.20 -9.50 -19.59
CA GLY A 379 20.44 -8.14 -20.09
C GLY A 379 19.19 -7.26 -20.13
N ALA A 380 18.06 -7.78 -20.61
CA ALA A 380 16.79 -7.07 -20.66
C ALA A 380 16.24 -6.76 -19.25
N PHE A 381 16.47 -7.65 -18.27
CA PHE A 381 16.16 -7.34 -16.87
C PHE A 381 17.07 -6.24 -16.33
N ALA A 382 18.35 -6.21 -16.70
CA ALA A 382 19.25 -5.11 -16.31
C ALA A 382 18.78 -3.77 -16.90
N ASP A 383 18.35 -3.77 -18.16
CA ASP A 383 17.75 -2.59 -18.81
C ASP A 383 16.46 -2.16 -18.11
N LEU A 384 15.63 -3.12 -17.68
CA LEU A 384 14.45 -2.86 -16.87
C LEU A 384 14.80 -2.22 -15.52
N ALA A 385 15.80 -2.77 -14.81
CA ALA A 385 16.27 -2.20 -13.54
C ALA A 385 16.84 -0.79 -13.73
N ALA A 386 17.56 -0.52 -14.82
CA ALA A 386 18.05 0.81 -15.17
C ALA A 386 16.90 1.79 -15.44
N ASN A 387 15.83 1.35 -16.13
CA ASN A 387 14.62 2.14 -16.34
C ASN A 387 13.89 2.45 -15.02
N GLN A 388 13.78 1.46 -14.13
CA GLN A 388 13.23 1.65 -12.79
C GLN A 388 14.07 2.64 -11.96
N LEU A 389 15.39 2.59 -12.06
CA LEU A 389 16.29 3.54 -11.37
C LEU A 389 16.09 4.96 -11.88
N ARG A 390 16.05 5.17 -13.21
CA ARG A 390 15.78 6.50 -13.80
C ARG A 390 14.43 7.05 -13.35
N ARG A 391 13.39 6.21 -13.28
CA ARG A 391 12.07 6.57 -12.73
C ARG A 391 12.14 6.97 -11.26
N ALA A 392 12.81 6.17 -10.44
CA ALA A 392 12.94 6.43 -9.01
C ALA A 392 13.72 7.74 -8.73
N MET A 393 14.74 8.04 -9.53
CA MET A 393 15.49 9.30 -9.46
C MET A 393 14.63 10.54 -9.77
N ALA A 394 13.54 10.40 -10.53
CA ALA A 394 12.60 11.50 -10.73
C ALA A 394 11.76 11.80 -9.47
N ALA A 395 11.61 10.83 -8.57
CA ALA A 395 10.82 10.96 -7.34
C ALA A 395 11.64 11.43 -6.12
N SER A 396 12.96 11.26 -6.11
CA SER A 396 13.86 11.78 -5.07
C SER A 396 15.18 12.26 -5.66
N ALA A 397 15.67 13.42 -5.19
CA ALA A 397 16.97 13.97 -5.54
C ALA A 397 18.14 13.31 -4.77
N ARG A 398 17.84 12.50 -3.74
CA ARG A 398 18.87 11.83 -2.94
C ARG A 398 19.56 10.75 -3.76
N TYR A 399 20.86 10.59 -3.54
CA TYR A 399 21.74 9.59 -4.17
C TYR A 399 21.88 9.72 -5.70
N HIS A 400 21.59 10.88 -6.28
CA HIS A 400 21.69 11.09 -7.73
C HIS A 400 23.09 10.86 -8.28
N ALA A 401 24.13 11.28 -7.55
CA ALA A 401 25.51 11.12 -7.99
C ALA A 401 25.89 9.63 -8.05
N GLU A 402 25.56 8.90 -6.98
CA GLU A 402 25.78 7.47 -6.82
C GLU A 402 24.99 6.66 -7.86
N ALA A 403 23.72 7.00 -8.09
CA ALA A 403 22.88 6.38 -9.10
C ALA A 403 23.38 6.63 -10.53
N ARG A 404 23.83 7.86 -10.85
CA ARG A 404 24.45 8.18 -12.16
C ARG A 404 25.74 7.41 -12.39
N GLN A 405 26.59 7.29 -11.36
CA GLN A 405 27.80 6.50 -11.44
C GLN A 405 27.49 5.02 -11.71
N LEU A 406 26.52 4.44 -10.98
CA LEU A 406 26.08 3.07 -11.20
C LEU A 406 25.50 2.85 -12.61
N LEU A 407 24.69 3.79 -13.12
CA LEU A 407 24.19 3.76 -14.49
C LEU A 407 25.34 3.83 -15.52
N GLY A 408 26.43 4.55 -15.22
CA GLY A 408 27.65 4.55 -16.02
C GLY A 408 28.29 3.16 -16.11
N LEU A 409 28.51 2.50 -14.96
CA LEU A 409 29.07 1.15 -14.89
C LEU A 409 28.19 0.12 -15.64
N TYR A 410 26.87 0.23 -15.49
CA TYR A 410 25.91 -0.59 -16.23
C TYR A 410 26.04 -0.39 -17.75
N ARG A 411 26.12 0.86 -18.20
CA ARG A 411 26.27 1.19 -19.63
C ARG A 411 27.57 0.65 -20.20
N GLU A 412 28.69 0.78 -19.50
CA GLU A 412 29.97 0.20 -19.93
C GLU A 412 29.89 -1.32 -20.11
N ARG A 413 29.20 -2.02 -19.21
CA ARG A 413 28.96 -3.46 -19.35
C ARG A 413 28.07 -3.77 -20.56
N ARG A 414 26.97 -3.02 -20.74
CA ARG A 414 26.06 -3.21 -21.90
C ARG A 414 26.73 -2.88 -23.23
N ASP A 415 27.58 -1.86 -23.28
CA ASP A 415 28.36 -1.50 -24.47
C ASP A 415 29.30 -2.66 -24.87
N HIS A 416 29.94 -3.34 -23.92
CA HIS A 416 30.74 -4.54 -24.22
C HIS A 416 29.91 -5.69 -24.81
N ASP A 417 28.75 -5.97 -24.21
CA ASP A 417 27.85 -7.01 -24.72
C ASP A 417 27.34 -6.66 -26.14
N ASN A 418 26.98 -5.39 -26.37
CA ASN A 418 26.53 -4.91 -27.67
C ASN A 418 27.64 -4.96 -28.72
N LEU A 419 28.88 -4.62 -28.36
CA LEU A 419 30.01 -4.72 -29.27
C LEU A 419 30.28 -6.18 -29.66
N ALA A 420 30.21 -7.11 -28.70
CA ALA A 420 30.37 -8.53 -28.98
C ALA A 420 29.28 -9.04 -29.94
N PHE A 421 28.03 -8.64 -29.72
CA PHE A 421 26.90 -8.97 -30.59
C PHE A 421 27.05 -8.37 -31.99
N ALA A 422 27.32 -7.08 -32.09
CA ALA A 422 27.52 -6.39 -33.36
C ALA A 422 28.72 -6.96 -34.15
N THR A 423 29.80 -7.33 -33.46
CA THR A 423 30.97 -7.97 -34.10
C THR A 423 30.59 -9.34 -34.70
N ALA A 424 29.77 -10.13 -34.00
CA ALA A 424 29.27 -11.39 -34.54
C ALA A 424 28.37 -11.17 -35.77
N LEU A 425 27.53 -10.12 -35.77
CA LEU A 425 26.75 -9.73 -36.94
C LEU A 425 27.64 -9.29 -38.11
N ALA A 426 28.66 -8.47 -37.88
CA ALA A 426 29.57 -8.00 -38.93
C ALA A 426 30.41 -9.12 -39.54
N ALA A 427 30.74 -10.16 -38.78
CA ALA A 427 31.44 -11.34 -39.31
C ALA A 427 30.59 -12.13 -40.32
N GLY A 428 29.26 -12.04 -40.25
CA GLY A 428 28.35 -12.69 -41.18
C GLY A 428 26.89 -12.47 -40.79
N TYR A 429 26.28 -11.43 -41.36
CA TYR A 429 24.95 -10.98 -40.95
C TYR A 429 23.83 -11.95 -41.35
N GLU A 430 23.79 -12.40 -42.61
CA GLU A 430 22.74 -13.31 -43.07
C GLU A 430 22.71 -14.65 -42.29
N PRO A 431 23.84 -15.38 -42.12
CA PRO A 431 23.87 -16.55 -41.26
C PRO A 431 23.46 -16.27 -39.81
N SER A 432 23.85 -15.11 -39.28
CA SER A 432 23.50 -14.69 -37.91
C SER A 432 22.00 -14.45 -37.74
N LEU A 433 21.39 -13.72 -38.68
CA LEU A 433 19.95 -13.43 -38.67
C LEU A 433 19.12 -14.71 -38.84
N HIS A 434 19.59 -15.66 -39.66
CA HIS A 434 18.88 -16.91 -39.93
C HIS A 434 19.30 -18.08 -39.04
N HIS A 435 20.11 -17.82 -38.01
CA HIS A 435 20.57 -18.83 -37.07
C HIS A 435 19.41 -19.69 -36.56
N LYS A 436 19.65 -21.00 -36.38
CA LYS A 436 18.58 -21.99 -36.08
C LYS A 436 17.85 -21.69 -34.76
N ASP A 437 18.58 -21.11 -33.81
CA ASP A 437 18.12 -20.87 -32.44
C ASP A 437 17.38 -19.53 -32.24
N VAL A 438 17.24 -18.73 -33.30
CA VAL A 438 16.55 -17.44 -33.27
C VAL A 438 15.49 -17.39 -34.36
N VAL A 439 14.41 -16.67 -34.13
CA VAL A 439 13.37 -16.43 -35.12
C VAL A 439 13.59 -15.04 -35.70
N PRO A 440 14.09 -14.91 -36.93
CA PRO A 440 14.08 -13.61 -37.58
C PRO A 440 12.64 -13.21 -37.89
N LEU A 441 12.27 -11.96 -37.61
CA LEU A 441 10.87 -11.50 -37.70
C LEU A 441 10.23 -11.79 -39.06
N HIS A 442 10.97 -11.58 -40.15
CA HIS A 442 10.48 -11.85 -41.49
C HIS A 442 10.14 -13.34 -41.73
N ARG A 443 10.64 -14.28 -40.92
CA ARG A 443 10.29 -15.71 -41.01
C ARG A 443 9.37 -16.19 -39.90
N LEU A 444 8.79 -15.31 -39.08
CA LEU A 444 7.92 -15.74 -37.97
C LEU A 444 6.73 -16.57 -38.48
N TRP A 445 6.14 -16.19 -39.61
CA TRP A 445 5.04 -16.93 -40.22
C TRP A 445 5.45 -18.34 -40.62
N LYS A 446 6.63 -18.49 -41.23
CA LYS A 446 7.14 -19.77 -41.68
C LYS A 446 7.63 -20.66 -40.54
N ARG A 447 8.29 -20.09 -39.52
CA ARG A 447 8.92 -20.84 -38.42
C ARG A 447 7.98 -21.15 -37.27
N LEU A 448 6.92 -20.36 -37.05
CA LEU A 448 6.05 -20.50 -35.87
C LEU A 448 4.58 -20.70 -36.21
N VAL A 449 4.07 -19.92 -37.16
CA VAL A 449 2.63 -19.94 -37.48
C VAL A 449 2.29 -21.09 -38.44
N ALA A 450 3.13 -21.37 -39.43
CA ALA A 450 2.90 -22.47 -40.35
C ALA A 450 2.88 -23.84 -39.64
N PRO A 451 3.79 -24.16 -38.69
CA PRO A 451 3.67 -25.37 -37.87
C PRO A 451 2.35 -25.45 -37.07
N LEU A 452 1.90 -24.34 -36.47
CA LEU A 452 0.61 -24.29 -35.77
C LEU A 452 -0.55 -24.73 -36.68
N TRP A 453 -0.54 -24.30 -37.94
CA TRP A 453 -1.57 -24.67 -38.92
C TRP A 453 -1.40 -26.06 -39.54
N GLN A 454 -0.22 -26.68 -39.39
CA GLN A 454 -0.05 -28.09 -39.75
C GLN A 454 -0.70 -28.99 -38.69
N ASP A 455 -0.59 -28.62 -37.43
CA ASP A 455 -1.20 -29.34 -36.31
C ASP A 455 -2.71 -29.09 -36.22
N ASP A 456 -3.15 -27.85 -36.41
CA ASP A 456 -4.56 -27.45 -36.42
C ASP A 456 -4.83 -26.47 -37.56
N SER A 457 -5.31 -27.00 -38.69
CA SER A 457 -5.55 -26.22 -39.90
C SER A 457 -6.59 -25.11 -39.75
N ALA A 458 -7.47 -25.22 -38.75
CA ALA A 458 -8.53 -24.28 -38.45
C ALA A 458 -8.15 -23.27 -37.34
N ALA A 459 -6.99 -23.42 -36.70
CA ALA A 459 -6.57 -22.58 -35.58
C ALA A 459 -6.61 -21.07 -35.93
N PRO A 460 -7.51 -20.29 -35.30
CA PRO A 460 -7.57 -18.85 -35.54
C PRO A 460 -6.43 -18.15 -34.80
N LEU A 461 -5.82 -17.16 -35.46
CA LEU A 461 -4.67 -16.44 -34.95
C LEU A 461 -5.03 -14.98 -34.64
N TYR A 462 -4.47 -14.46 -33.56
CA TYR A 462 -4.36 -13.04 -33.30
C TYR A 462 -2.88 -12.64 -33.18
N LEU A 463 -2.37 -11.88 -34.14
CA LEU A 463 -1.02 -11.33 -34.12
C LEU A 463 -1.07 -9.89 -33.57
N VAL A 464 -0.31 -9.63 -32.52
CA VAL A 464 -0.15 -8.31 -31.94
C VAL A 464 1.28 -7.83 -32.18
N VAL A 465 1.41 -6.69 -32.84
CA VAL A 465 2.69 -6.00 -33.04
C VAL A 465 2.69 -4.75 -32.15
N LEU A 466 3.62 -4.69 -31.20
CA LEU A 466 3.85 -3.50 -30.37
C LEU A 466 4.97 -2.68 -31.02
N ASP A 467 4.59 -1.62 -31.74
CA ASP A 467 5.52 -0.73 -32.47
C ASP A 467 6.55 -0.17 -31.49
N GLY A 468 7.84 -0.42 -31.74
CA GLY A 468 8.93 0.11 -30.94
C GLY A 468 9.08 -0.50 -29.52
N CYS A 469 8.45 -1.64 -29.25
CA CYS A 469 8.51 -2.26 -27.93
C CYS A 469 9.83 -2.99 -27.68
N SER A 470 10.72 -2.37 -26.91
CA SER A 470 11.93 -3.03 -26.42
C SER A 470 11.61 -4.13 -25.41
N TYR A 471 12.49 -5.13 -25.31
CA TYR A 471 12.31 -6.25 -24.39
C TYR A 471 12.05 -5.85 -22.92
N PRO A 472 12.74 -4.87 -22.30
CA PRO A 472 12.41 -4.44 -20.92
C PRO A 472 10.99 -3.85 -20.79
N VAL A 473 10.47 -3.19 -21.83
CA VAL A 473 9.07 -2.69 -21.82
C VAL A 473 8.10 -3.86 -21.88
N PHE A 474 8.38 -4.87 -22.70
CA PHE A 474 7.59 -6.10 -22.75
C PHE A 474 7.58 -6.82 -21.39
N LEU A 475 8.71 -6.90 -20.67
CA LEU A 475 8.75 -7.47 -19.32
C LEU A 475 7.85 -6.73 -18.34
N ASP A 476 7.86 -5.38 -18.35
CA ASP A 476 6.99 -4.54 -17.52
C ASP A 476 5.49 -4.78 -17.85
N LEU A 477 5.14 -4.88 -19.15
CA LEU A 477 3.77 -5.15 -19.61
C LEU A 477 3.31 -6.56 -19.24
N LEU A 478 4.16 -7.57 -19.46
CA LEU A 478 3.87 -8.96 -19.17
C LEU A 478 3.67 -9.20 -17.67
N HIS A 479 4.48 -8.56 -16.82
CA HIS A 479 4.31 -8.58 -15.38
C HIS A 479 2.91 -8.09 -14.99
N GLU A 480 2.49 -6.93 -15.48
CA GLU A 480 1.18 -6.35 -15.13
C GLU A 480 0.00 -7.17 -15.66
N LEU A 481 0.12 -7.74 -16.87
CA LEU A 481 -0.87 -8.67 -17.42
C LEU A 481 -1.00 -9.95 -16.58
N ALA A 482 0.12 -10.50 -16.09
CA ALA A 482 0.13 -11.72 -15.28
C ALA A 482 -0.36 -11.49 -13.85
N GLN A 483 -0.19 -10.28 -13.30
CA GLN A 483 -0.67 -9.90 -11.96
C GLN A 483 -2.15 -9.50 -11.92
N ASN A 484 -2.84 -9.47 -13.07
CA ASN A 484 -4.26 -9.11 -13.12
C ASN A 484 -5.13 -10.19 -12.47
N ALA A 485 -5.71 -9.89 -11.31
CA ALA A 485 -6.54 -10.83 -10.56
C ALA A 485 -7.83 -11.29 -11.28
N ALA A 486 -8.35 -10.52 -12.23
CA ALA A 486 -9.61 -10.83 -12.91
C ALA A 486 -9.41 -11.78 -14.10
N TYR A 487 -8.34 -11.58 -14.87
CA TYR A 487 -8.00 -12.43 -16.01
C TYR A 487 -6.49 -12.37 -16.25
N PRO A 488 -5.69 -13.18 -15.54
CA PRO A 488 -4.25 -13.21 -15.74
C PRO A 488 -3.90 -13.64 -17.15
N ILE A 489 -3.00 -12.93 -17.81
CA ILE A 489 -2.50 -13.26 -19.14
C ILE A 489 -0.97 -13.30 -19.06
N GLY A 490 -0.37 -14.36 -19.57
CA GLY A 490 1.09 -14.47 -19.58
C GLY A 490 1.60 -15.57 -20.50
N ILE A 491 2.83 -16.00 -20.25
CA ILE A 491 3.50 -17.04 -21.03
C ILE A 491 3.37 -18.37 -20.27
N ARG A 492 3.10 -19.46 -21.00
CA ARG A 492 3.13 -20.80 -20.43
C ARG A 492 4.58 -21.26 -20.26
N PRO A 493 4.93 -21.96 -19.16
CA PRO A 493 6.22 -22.61 -19.04
C PRO A 493 6.51 -23.53 -20.23
N ASP A 494 7.76 -23.52 -20.69
CA ASP A 494 8.27 -24.49 -21.66
C ASP A 494 8.41 -25.89 -21.02
N ASP A 495 8.89 -26.87 -21.80
CA ASP A 495 9.01 -28.26 -21.34
C ASP A 495 10.03 -28.42 -20.19
N ASP A 496 10.96 -27.49 -20.04
CA ASP A 496 11.91 -27.41 -18.91
C ASP A 496 11.33 -26.61 -17.72
N GLY A 497 10.07 -26.17 -17.81
CA GLY A 497 9.37 -25.40 -16.78
C GLY A 497 9.77 -23.93 -16.74
N ARG A 498 10.49 -23.41 -17.73
CA ARG A 498 10.92 -22.01 -17.78
C ARG A 498 9.89 -21.13 -18.46
N VAL A 499 9.71 -19.92 -17.94
CA VAL A 499 8.82 -18.91 -18.53
C VAL A 499 9.66 -17.84 -19.22
N ALA A 500 9.77 -17.92 -20.54
CA ALA A 500 10.49 -16.93 -21.35
C ALA A 500 9.86 -16.77 -22.74
N GLY A 501 10.08 -15.61 -23.35
CA GLY A 501 9.75 -15.42 -24.76
C GLY A 501 10.65 -16.25 -25.68
N LEU A 502 10.20 -16.42 -26.93
CA LEU A 502 11.00 -17.04 -27.99
C LEU A 502 12.15 -16.08 -28.38
N PRO A 503 13.36 -16.59 -28.67
CA PRO A 503 14.45 -15.76 -29.16
C PRO A 503 14.11 -15.20 -30.55
N ALA A 504 14.04 -13.88 -30.68
CA ALA A 504 13.68 -13.21 -31.94
C ALA A 504 14.62 -12.06 -32.29
N LEU A 505 14.80 -11.84 -33.59
CA LEU A 505 15.64 -10.77 -34.13
C LEU A 505 14.89 -9.93 -35.16
N SER A 506 14.91 -8.61 -34.95
CA SER A 506 14.54 -7.60 -35.94
C SER A 506 15.60 -7.50 -37.05
N PRO A 507 15.22 -7.31 -38.33
CA PRO A 507 16.18 -7.08 -39.40
C PRO A 507 16.78 -5.67 -39.32
N LEU A 508 18.04 -5.54 -39.74
CA LEU A 508 18.72 -4.27 -39.97
C LEU A 508 18.29 -3.61 -41.29
N PRO A 509 18.11 -2.27 -41.32
CA PRO A 509 18.05 -1.39 -40.14
C PRO A 509 16.78 -1.66 -39.33
N THR A 510 16.87 -1.58 -37.99
CA THR A 510 15.72 -1.77 -37.08
C THR A 510 14.82 -0.54 -37.05
N ILE A 511 14.30 -0.16 -38.22
CA ILE A 511 13.33 0.93 -38.41
C ILE A 511 11.96 0.34 -38.71
N THR A 512 10.90 1.06 -38.37
CA THR A 512 9.52 0.61 -38.51
C THR A 512 9.19 0.19 -39.94
N SER A 513 9.48 1.07 -40.91
CA SER A 513 9.13 0.84 -42.32
C SER A 513 9.74 -0.44 -42.93
N HIS A 514 10.88 -0.89 -42.40
CA HIS A 514 11.59 -2.09 -42.82
C HIS A 514 11.19 -3.31 -41.97
N ALA A 515 11.32 -3.24 -40.65
CA ALA A 515 11.09 -4.36 -39.75
C ALA A 515 9.60 -4.76 -39.66
N ARG A 516 8.70 -3.79 -39.50
CA ARG A 516 7.24 -4.03 -39.51
C ARG A 516 6.76 -4.48 -40.88
N GLY A 517 7.32 -3.88 -41.93
CA GLY A 517 7.11 -4.33 -43.30
C GLY A 517 7.47 -5.79 -43.51
N ALA A 518 8.59 -6.23 -42.94
CA ALA A 518 9.07 -7.60 -43.04
C ALA A 518 8.19 -8.60 -42.27
N ILE A 519 7.66 -8.21 -41.11
CA ILE A 519 6.65 -8.99 -40.38
C ILE A 519 5.45 -9.23 -41.28
N PHE A 520 4.85 -8.18 -41.85
CA PHE A 520 3.61 -8.35 -42.60
C PHE A 520 3.80 -9.02 -43.95
N LEU A 521 4.90 -8.75 -44.64
CA LEU A 521 5.23 -9.39 -45.92
C LEU A 521 5.59 -10.88 -45.74
N GLY A 522 6.15 -11.26 -44.59
CA GLY A 522 6.67 -12.62 -44.36
C GLY A 522 7.99 -12.91 -45.10
N GLU A 523 8.63 -11.85 -45.60
CA GLU A 523 9.93 -11.81 -46.28
C GLU A 523 10.52 -10.41 -46.10
N LEU A 524 11.77 -10.19 -46.47
CA LEU A 524 12.40 -8.87 -46.34
C LEU A 524 11.97 -7.94 -47.48
N PRO A 525 11.47 -6.72 -47.17
CA PRO A 525 11.07 -5.76 -48.18
C PRO A 525 12.25 -5.35 -49.07
N GLN A 526 12.02 -5.28 -50.38
CA GLN A 526 13.01 -4.81 -51.36
C GLN A 526 12.93 -3.30 -51.61
N ASP A 527 12.01 -2.62 -50.93
CA ASP A 527 11.82 -1.18 -51.06
C ASP A 527 13.06 -0.42 -50.58
N THR A 528 13.32 0.76 -51.16
CA THR A 528 14.42 1.63 -50.73
C THR A 528 14.29 1.93 -49.24
N LEU A 529 15.39 1.79 -48.49
CA LEU A 529 15.45 2.24 -47.10
C LEU A 529 15.32 3.75 -47.06
N VAL A 530 14.19 4.26 -46.54
CA VAL A 530 13.96 5.69 -46.38
C VAL A 530 13.79 5.97 -44.88
N ALA A 531 14.34 7.10 -44.43
CA ALA A 531 14.11 7.58 -43.07
C ALA A 531 12.60 7.82 -42.84
N GLU A 532 12.12 7.47 -41.65
CA GLU A 532 10.71 7.61 -41.25
C GLU A 532 10.18 9.04 -41.37
N THR A 533 11.05 10.05 -41.27
CA THR A 533 10.70 11.46 -41.48
C THR A 533 10.14 11.77 -42.87
N VAL A 534 10.31 10.86 -43.83
CA VAL A 534 9.83 10.98 -45.22
C VAL A 534 8.49 10.25 -45.44
N PHE A 535 8.19 9.19 -44.68
CA PHE A 535 6.94 8.43 -44.79
C PHE A 535 5.91 8.94 -43.78
N ARG A 536 4.76 9.43 -44.28
CA ARG A 536 3.61 9.81 -43.44
C ARG A 536 2.74 8.58 -43.15
N ASP A 537 2.07 8.54 -42.00
CA ASP A 537 1.15 7.48 -41.54
C ASP A 537 0.21 6.91 -42.63
N GLN A 538 -0.23 7.76 -43.57
CA GLN A 538 -1.12 7.35 -44.66
C GLN A 538 -0.49 6.41 -45.68
N GLN A 539 0.82 6.52 -45.91
CA GLN A 539 1.55 5.68 -46.86
C GLN A 539 1.87 4.32 -46.25
N GLU A 540 2.27 4.28 -44.98
CA GLU A 540 2.49 3.05 -44.22
C GLU A 540 1.20 2.22 -44.09
N ALA A 541 0.07 2.89 -43.84
CA ALA A 541 -1.23 2.22 -43.74
C ALA A 541 -1.64 1.48 -45.02
N ARG A 542 -1.22 1.99 -46.19
CA ARG A 542 -1.46 1.32 -47.48
C ARG A 542 -0.46 0.18 -47.71
N THR A 543 0.82 0.41 -47.42
CA THR A 543 1.86 -0.59 -47.68
C THR A 543 1.74 -1.80 -46.76
N ASP A 544 1.43 -1.62 -45.48
CA ASP A 544 1.38 -2.74 -44.53
C ASP A 544 0.17 -3.65 -44.79
N LYS A 545 -1.00 -3.06 -45.10
CA LYS A 545 -2.17 -3.84 -45.54
C LYS A 545 -1.90 -4.58 -46.86
N ALA A 546 -1.21 -3.95 -47.81
CA ALA A 546 -0.83 -4.61 -49.06
C ALA A 546 0.16 -5.77 -48.83
N ARG A 547 1.21 -5.56 -48.02
CA ARG A 547 2.21 -6.58 -47.65
C ARG A 547 1.56 -7.77 -46.94
N PHE A 548 0.65 -7.50 -46.01
CA PHE A 548 -0.09 -8.55 -45.30
C PHE A 548 -0.95 -9.40 -46.24
N ASN A 549 -1.53 -8.79 -47.28
CA ASN A 549 -2.27 -9.53 -48.32
C ASN A 549 -1.35 -10.31 -49.26
N GLN A 550 -0.14 -9.81 -49.53
CA GLN A 550 0.86 -10.45 -50.39
C GLN A 550 1.61 -11.61 -49.72
N ASN A 551 1.55 -11.71 -48.39
CA ASN A 551 2.27 -12.72 -47.64
C ASN A 551 1.85 -14.15 -48.03
N ALA A 552 2.77 -14.85 -48.69
CA ALA A 552 2.55 -16.18 -49.24
C ALA A 552 2.27 -17.23 -48.14
N ALA A 553 2.80 -17.05 -46.94
CA ALA A 553 2.60 -17.99 -45.84
C ALA A 553 1.14 -18.06 -45.36
N LEU A 554 0.35 -17.02 -45.62
CA LEU A 554 -1.05 -16.94 -45.19
C LEU A 554 -2.01 -17.69 -46.13
N GLY A 555 -1.59 -17.99 -47.37
CA GLY A 555 -2.39 -18.73 -48.35
C GLY A 555 -3.73 -18.06 -48.63
N THR A 556 -4.83 -18.84 -48.61
CA THR A 556 -6.21 -18.36 -48.84
C THR A 556 -6.93 -17.93 -47.56
N ARG A 557 -6.24 -17.85 -46.42
CA ARG A 557 -6.88 -17.56 -45.13
C ARG A 557 -7.46 -16.15 -45.10
N THR A 558 -8.67 -16.02 -44.58
CA THR A 558 -9.31 -14.72 -44.32
C THR A 558 -8.53 -13.96 -43.25
N ARG A 559 -8.30 -12.67 -43.49
CA ARG A 559 -7.42 -11.87 -42.64
C ARG A 559 -7.81 -10.41 -42.60
N GLU A 560 -7.54 -9.76 -41.48
CA GLU A 560 -7.71 -8.32 -41.32
C GLU A 560 -6.60 -7.72 -40.45
N LEU A 561 -6.09 -6.55 -40.86
CA LEU A 561 -5.04 -5.80 -40.17
C LEU A 561 -5.59 -4.46 -39.68
N PHE A 562 -5.45 -4.22 -38.38
CA PHE A 562 -5.80 -2.97 -37.70
C PHE A 562 -4.54 -2.15 -37.42
N LEU A 563 -4.54 -0.89 -37.82
CA LEU A 563 -3.48 0.08 -37.53
C LEU A 563 -4.01 1.21 -36.64
N LYS A 564 -3.14 2.13 -36.22
CA LYS A 564 -3.48 3.27 -35.34
C LYS A 564 -4.78 3.99 -35.72
N GLY A 565 -4.97 4.30 -37.01
CA GLY A 565 -6.19 4.97 -37.51
C GLY A 565 -7.47 4.13 -37.42
N ASP A 566 -7.34 2.80 -37.44
CA ASP A 566 -8.46 1.86 -37.37
C ASP A 566 -8.96 1.64 -35.91
N LEU A 567 -8.22 2.13 -34.90
CA LEU A 567 -8.54 2.00 -33.47
C LEU A 567 -9.24 3.24 -32.87
N THR A 568 -9.61 4.20 -33.72
CA THR A 568 -10.17 5.50 -33.31
C THR A 568 -11.55 5.42 -32.64
N ASP A 569 -12.27 4.31 -32.83
CA ASP A 569 -13.54 3.98 -32.18
C ASP A 569 -13.37 3.39 -30.77
N GLY A 570 -12.17 3.49 -30.18
CA GLY A 570 -11.81 2.81 -28.94
C GLY A 570 -11.49 1.33 -29.13
N GLY A 571 -11.28 0.89 -30.38
CA GLY A 571 -10.98 -0.49 -30.76
C GLY A 571 -12.20 -1.39 -30.88
N GLN A 572 -13.43 -0.86 -30.94
CA GLN A 572 -14.65 -1.67 -30.98
C GLN A 572 -14.67 -2.60 -32.19
N ARG A 573 -14.34 -2.09 -33.38
CA ARG A 573 -14.25 -2.90 -34.60
C ARG A 573 -13.22 -4.04 -34.47
N LEU A 574 -12.09 -3.80 -33.81
CA LEU A 574 -11.10 -4.85 -33.53
C LEU A 574 -11.73 -5.92 -32.63
N LEU A 575 -12.42 -5.54 -31.55
CA LEU A 575 -13.05 -6.49 -30.63
C LEU A 575 -14.16 -7.31 -31.32
N GLU A 576 -14.93 -6.71 -32.21
CA GLU A 576 -15.95 -7.39 -33.02
C GLU A 576 -15.31 -8.41 -33.96
N THR A 577 -14.26 -8.02 -34.69
CA THR A 577 -13.54 -8.89 -35.62
C THR A 577 -12.86 -10.06 -34.89
N LEU A 578 -12.34 -9.83 -33.68
CA LEU A 578 -11.78 -10.89 -32.85
C LEU A 578 -12.81 -11.95 -32.45
N ARG A 579 -14.10 -11.60 -32.35
CA ARG A 579 -15.19 -12.54 -32.06
C ARG A 579 -15.74 -13.22 -33.31
N ASP A 580 -15.47 -12.67 -34.49
CA ASP A 580 -15.96 -13.22 -35.76
C ASP A 580 -15.14 -14.47 -36.16
N PRO A 581 -15.73 -15.68 -36.15
CA PRO A 581 -15.02 -16.89 -36.55
C PRO A 581 -14.74 -16.95 -38.06
N SER A 582 -15.36 -16.10 -38.88
CA SER A 582 -15.12 -16.05 -40.32
C SER A 582 -13.77 -15.42 -40.67
N VAL A 583 -13.16 -14.65 -39.77
CA VAL A 583 -11.83 -14.05 -39.92
C VAL A 583 -10.80 -14.92 -39.22
N GLN A 584 -10.03 -15.70 -40.00
CA GLN A 584 -9.07 -16.65 -39.45
C GLN A 584 -7.85 -15.98 -38.82
N ILE A 585 -7.43 -14.83 -39.35
CA ILE A 585 -6.25 -14.11 -38.87
C ILE A 585 -6.60 -12.66 -38.60
N VAL A 586 -6.50 -12.24 -37.35
CA VAL A 586 -6.58 -10.82 -36.99
C VAL A 586 -5.17 -10.36 -36.64
N ALA A 587 -4.74 -9.23 -37.18
CA ALA A 587 -3.48 -8.60 -36.83
C ALA A 587 -3.76 -7.17 -36.35
N VAL A 588 -2.98 -6.69 -35.38
CA VAL A 588 -3.04 -5.29 -34.94
C VAL A 588 -1.64 -4.73 -34.69
N VAL A 589 -1.46 -3.44 -34.95
CA VAL A 589 -0.29 -2.67 -34.51
C VAL A 589 -0.73 -1.66 -33.44
N PHE A 590 -0.07 -1.68 -32.28
CA PHE A 590 -0.25 -0.67 -31.24
C PHE A 590 0.98 0.26 -31.17
N ASN A 591 0.82 1.51 -31.59
CA ASN A 591 1.90 2.52 -31.64
C ASN A 591 2.08 3.28 -30.30
N ALA A 592 1.87 2.62 -29.16
CA ALA A 592 1.86 3.31 -27.87
C ALA A 592 3.25 3.53 -27.26
N VAL A 593 4.27 2.75 -27.68
CA VAL A 593 5.64 2.91 -27.19
C VAL A 593 6.33 4.07 -27.90
N ASP A 594 6.29 4.09 -29.24
CA ASP A 594 6.86 5.18 -30.05
C ASP A 594 6.21 6.54 -29.79
N ASP A 595 4.88 6.60 -29.64
CA ASP A 595 4.17 7.84 -29.33
C ASP A 595 4.68 8.51 -28.04
N GLN A 596 5.17 7.72 -27.06
CA GLN A 596 5.74 8.26 -25.82
C GLN A 596 7.22 8.65 -25.98
N ILE A 597 7.97 7.98 -26.87
CA ILE A 597 9.40 8.21 -27.15
C ILE A 597 9.63 9.37 -28.14
N GLY A 598 8.69 9.63 -29.05
CA GLY A 598 8.78 10.74 -30.02
C GLY A 598 8.54 12.14 -29.43
N SER A 599 8.15 12.25 -28.16
CA SER A 599 7.93 13.54 -27.49
C SER A 599 9.25 14.25 -27.17
N SER A 600 9.32 15.58 -27.18
CA SER A 600 10.57 16.33 -26.89
C SER A 600 11.07 16.22 -25.43
N ASN A 601 10.47 15.35 -24.62
CA ASN A 601 10.74 15.22 -23.19
C ASN A 601 11.82 14.17 -22.92
N THR A 602 13.08 14.51 -23.19
CA THR A 602 14.26 13.64 -23.04
C THR A 602 14.58 13.25 -21.58
N GLY A 603 13.82 13.73 -20.59
CA GLY A 603 14.12 13.58 -19.17
C GLY A 603 13.33 12.52 -18.39
N ALA A 604 12.20 12.03 -18.89
CA ALA A 604 11.30 11.17 -18.11
C ALA A 604 11.07 9.81 -18.78
N VAL A 605 11.68 8.75 -18.23
CA VAL A 605 11.31 7.37 -18.58
C VAL A 605 9.92 7.10 -18.01
N VAL A 606 8.87 7.11 -18.83
CA VAL A 606 7.51 6.81 -18.37
C VAL A 606 7.31 5.28 -18.32
N ARG A 607 6.61 4.79 -17.29
CA ARG A 607 6.18 3.38 -17.25
C ARG A 607 4.94 3.22 -18.12
N ILE A 608 5.01 2.37 -19.13
CA ILE A 608 3.86 2.01 -19.96
C ILE A 608 3.12 0.87 -19.26
N SER A 609 1.81 1.03 -19.05
CA SER A 609 0.94 -0.03 -18.53
C SER A 609 0.03 -0.57 -19.64
N PRO A 610 -0.42 -1.84 -19.58
CA PRO A 610 -1.36 -2.40 -20.55
C PRO A 610 -2.66 -1.59 -20.69
N GLU A 611 -3.11 -0.95 -19.62
CA GLU A 611 -4.32 -0.12 -19.53
C GLU A 611 -4.15 1.23 -20.23
N SER A 612 -2.92 1.73 -20.30
CA SER A 612 -2.60 2.98 -20.98
C SER A 612 -2.60 2.84 -22.51
N ILE A 613 -2.51 1.60 -23.02
CA ILE A 613 -2.55 1.28 -24.45
C ILE A 613 -4.00 1.01 -24.83
N MET A 614 -4.58 1.92 -25.63
CA MET A 614 -5.97 1.83 -26.07
C MET A 614 -6.27 0.46 -26.70
N ALA A 615 -7.34 -0.19 -26.23
CA ALA A 615 -7.83 -1.50 -26.68
C ALA A 615 -6.89 -2.70 -26.50
N PHE A 616 -5.64 -2.54 -26.04
CA PHE A 616 -4.67 -3.63 -25.94
C PHE A 616 -5.10 -4.74 -24.98
N ARG A 617 -5.30 -4.45 -23.69
CA ARG A 617 -5.77 -5.48 -22.74
C ARG A 617 -7.15 -6.07 -23.14
N PRO A 618 -8.17 -5.27 -23.47
CA PRO A 618 -9.46 -5.80 -23.94
C PRO A 618 -9.38 -6.69 -25.18
N SER A 619 -8.46 -6.41 -26.12
CA SER A 619 -8.30 -7.22 -27.33
C SER A 619 -7.63 -8.55 -27.04
N LEU A 620 -6.62 -8.59 -26.16
CA LEU A 620 -6.01 -9.83 -25.68
C LEU A 620 -7.06 -10.73 -25.00
N GLU A 621 -7.82 -10.18 -24.04
CA GLU A 621 -8.88 -10.91 -23.34
C GLU A 621 -9.95 -11.43 -24.32
N THR A 622 -10.37 -10.60 -25.27
CA THR A 622 -11.38 -10.97 -26.27
C THR A 622 -10.87 -12.07 -27.20
N ALA A 623 -9.64 -11.97 -27.69
CA ALA A 623 -9.03 -12.97 -28.55
C ALA A 623 -8.91 -14.33 -27.85
N LEU A 624 -8.40 -14.32 -26.61
CA LEU A 624 -8.25 -15.54 -25.81
C LEU A 624 -9.59 -16.19 -25.49
N ARG A 625 -10.61 -15.41 -25.12
CA ARG A 625 -11.98 -15.93 -24.89
C ARG A 625 -12.62 -16.47 -26.16
N ALA A 626 -12.27 -15.92 -27.32
CA ALA A 626 -12.71 -16.43 -28.63
C ALA A 626 -11.91 -17.65 -29.10
N GLY A 627 -10.97 -18.18 -28.29
CA GLY A 627 -10.17 -19.34 -28.63
C GLY A 627 -9.05 -19.07 -29.65
N ARG A 628 -8.71 -17.81 -29.91
CA ARG A 628 -7.60 -17.45 -30.80
C ARG A 628 -6.25 -17.73 -30.14
N ARG A 629 -5.29 -18.24 -30.91
CA ARG A 629 -3.88 -18.27 -30.52
C ARG A 629 -3.33 -16.86 -30.59
N VAL A 630 -2.79 -16.34 -29.48
CA VAL A 630 -2.31 -14.96 -29.40
C VAL A 630 -0.80 -14.93 -29.46
N LEU A 631 -0.25 -14.38 -30.55
CA LEU A 631 1.18 -14.16 -30.73
C LEU A 631 1.48 -12.67 -30.58
N VAL A 632 2.35 -12.31 -29.64
CA VAL A 632 2.82 -10.92 -29.46
C VAL A 632 4.25 -10.82 -29.97
N THR A 633 4.55 -9.74 -30.69
CA THR A 633 5.90 -9.37 -31.13
C THR A 633 6.09 -7.85 -31.12
N ALA A 634 7.32 -7.39 -31.32
CA ALA A 634 7.63 -6.03 -31.73
C ALA A 634 8.37 -6.03 -33.07
N ASP A 635 8.42 -4.88 -33.73
CA ASP A 635 9.21 -4.64 -34.94
C ASP A 635 10.65 -4.26 -34.59
N HIS A 636 10.89 -3.37 -33.62
CA HIS A 636 12.20 -3.04 -33.08
C HIS A 636 12.12 -2.62 -31.61
N GLY A 637 13.28 -2.54 -30.96
CA GLY A 637 13.45 -1.87 -29.67
C GLY A 637 14.08 -0.48 -29.81
N HIS A 638 14.64 0.03 -28.70
CA HIS A 638 15.18 1.40 -28.63
C HIS A 638 16.44 1.49 -27.80
N SER A 639 17.37 2.30 -28.29
CA SER A 639 18.48 2.82 -27.52
C SER A 639 18.08 4.16 -26.86
N PRO A 640 18.28 4.35 -25.55
CA PRO A 640 17.88 5.56 -24.84
C PRO A 640 18.79 6.75 -25.18
N PHE A 641 18.25 7.97 -25.12
CA PHE A 641 19.09 9.16 -25.01
C PHE A 641 19.79 9.23 -23.65
N VAL A 642 21.05 9.67 -23.67
CA VAL A 642 21.88 9.81 -22.47
C VAL A 642 22.31 11.26 -22.33
N ASP A 643 23.17 11.72 -23.23
CA ASP A 643 23.69 13.07 -23.29
C ASP A 643 24.32 13.36 -24.67
N ASN A 644 24.73 14.61 -24.89
CA ASN A 644 25.29 15.07 -26.16
C ASN A 644 26.68 14.52 -26.49
N SER A 645 27.39 13.93 -25.52
CA SER A 645 28.72 13.37 -25.78
C SER A 645 28.67 12.13 -26.68
N LEU A 646 27.49 11.51 -26.82
CA LEU A 646 27.25 10.35 -27.68
C LEU A 646 26.78 10.72 -29.09
N ARG A 647 26.72 12.02 -29.43
CA ARG A 647 26.41 12.43 -30.81
C ARG A 647 27.61 12.16 -31.71
N ALA A 648 27.46 11.23 -32.64
CA ALA A 648 28.49 10.80 -33.57
C ALA A 648 28.61 11.66 -34.85
N GLY A 649 27.70 12.63 -35.04
CA GLY A 649 27.72 13.55 -36.17
C GLY A 649 26.33 13.92 -36.69
N ASP A 650 26.30 14.39 -37.94
CA ASP A 650 25.06 14.64 -38.69
C ASP A 650 24.61 13.37 -39.44
N GLY A 651 23.30 13.23 -39.66
CA GLY A 651 22.75 12.09 -40.38
C GLY A 651 21.25 12.24 -40.62
N GLY A 652 20.77 11.63 -41.72
CA GLY A 652 19.34 11.59 -42.06
C GLY A 652 18.55 10.54 -41.27
N ALA A 653 19.24 9.52 -40.73
CA ALA A 653 18.71 8.55 -39.79
C ALA A 653 19.59 8.52 -38.53
N PRO A 654 19.01 8.31 -37.33
CA PRO A 654 19.74 8.51 -36.09
C PRO A 654 20.76 7.41 -35.78
N ARG A 655 20.51 6.15 -36.18
CA ARG A 655 21.38 5.01 -35.80
C ARG A 655 21.95 4.19 -36.94
N TYR A 656 21.75 4.63 -38.19
CA TYR A 656 22.47 4.07 -39.32
C TYR A 656 22.78 5.13 -40.38
N LEU A 657 23.81 4.86 -41.18
CA LEU A 657 24.18 5.69 -42.32
C LEU A 657 24.75 4.87 -43.46
N SER A 658 24.57 5.36 -44.68
CA SER A 658 25.30 4.87 -45.85
C SER A 658 26.70 5.48 -45.84
N LEU A 659 27.72 4.66 -46.07
CA LEU A 659 29.11 5.09 -46.20
C LEU A 659 29.43 5.36 -47.68
N THR A 660 29.99 6.52 -47.98
CA THR A 660 30.41 6.88 -49.35
C THR A 660 31.88 6.55 -49.57
N GLY A 661 32.22 5.84 -50.65
CA GLY A 661 33.62 5.51 -50.99
C GLY A 661 34.37 4.82 -49.84
N ASN A 662 35.50 5.39 -49.42
CA ASN A 662 36.29 4.97 -48.24
C ASN A 662 35.91 5.73 -46.96
N GLY A 663 34.67 6.20 -46.84
CA GLY A 663 34.18 6.90 -45.66
C GLY A 663 34.43 6.11 -44.38
N ALA A 664 34.86 6.82 -43.33
CA ALA A 664 35.15 6.25 -42.03
C ALA A 664 33.84 5.90 -41.29
N VAL A 665 33.88 4.81 -40.52
CA VAL A 665 32.80 4.43 -39.61
C VAL A 665 32.84 5.35 -38.38
N PRO A 666 31.74 6.03 -38.01
CA PRO A 666 31.69 6.87 -36.81
C PRO A 666 31.96 6.08 -35.52
N ASP A 667 32.42 6.76 -34.46
CA ASP A 667 32.60 6.11 -33.15
C ASP A 667 31.27 5.57 -32.62
N GLY A 668 31.30 4.37 -32.04
CA GLY A 668 30.10 3.65 -31.59
C GLY A 668 29.26 3.01 -32.70
N PHE A 669 29.73 3.04 -33.96
CA PHE A 669 29.12 2.37 -35.10
C PHE A 669 30.01 1.22 -35.61
N LEU A 670 29.40 0.29 -36.36
CA LEU A 670 30.08 -0.83 -37.01
C LEU A 670 29.55 -0.98 -38.43
N GLU A 671 30.44 -1.21 -39.40
CA GLU A 671 30.05 -1.58 -40.76
C GLU A 671 29.53 -3.02 -40.77
N ILE A 672 28.34 -3.23 -41.33
CA ILE A 672 27.70 -4.55 -41.46
C ILE A 672 27.22 -4.70 -42.89
N ASP A 673 27.65 -5.78 -43.55
CA ASP A 673 27.16 -6.11 -44.88
C ASP A 673 25.74 -6.69 -44.80
N VAL A 674 24.78 -5.95 -45.35
CA VAL A 674 23.36 -6.31 -45.42
C VAL A 674 22.92 -6.73 -46.83
N GLY A 675 23.86 -6.86 -47.77
CA GLY A 675 23.57 -7.07 -49.20
C GLY A 675 22.75 -8.32 -49.53
N GLY A 676 22.78 -9.35 -48.68
CA GLY A 676 22.02 -10.60 -48.85
C GLY A 676 20.54 -10.52 -48.48
N LEU A 677 20.06 -9.39 -47.94
CA LEU A 677 18.80 -9.32 -47.20
C LEU A 677 17.85 -8.18 -47.64
N GLY A 678 18.16 -7.52 -48.76
CA GLY A 678 17.34 -6.45 -49.35
C GLY A 678 17.85 -5.03 -49.06
N GLY A 679 17.30 -4.05 -49.78
CA GLY A 679 17.75 -2.65 -49.77
C GLY A 679 18.84 -2.34 -50.80
N PRO A 680 19.08 -1.06 -51.12
CA PRO A 680 20.00 -0.68 -52.20
C PRO A 680 21.44 -1.14 -51.92
N PRO A 681 22.24 -1.47 -52.95
CA PRO A 681 23.64 -1.85 -52.75
C PRO A 681 24.43 -0.68 -52.15
N GLY A 682 25.37 -0.98 -51.26
CA GLY A 682 26.25 0.02 -50.66
C GLY A 682 26.72 -0.33 -49.25
N ARG A 683 27.86 0.26 -48.86
CA ARG A 683 28.41 0.15 -47.51
C ARG A 683 27.50 0.87 -46.51
N ARG A 684 27.23 0.24 -45.36
CA ARG A 684 26.39 0.81 -44.30
C ARG A 684 27.02 0.57 -42.94
N ALA A 685 26.88 1.55 -42.06
CA ALA A 685 27.26 1.43 -40.67
C ALA A 685 26.04 1.61 -39.76
N PHE A 686 26.03 0.87 -38.67
CA PHE A 686 24.95 0.79 -37.68
C PHE A 686 25.51 1.04 -36.30
N ALA A 687 24.80 1.80 -35.47
CA ALA A 687 25.21 2.07 -34.10
C ALA A 687 25.04 0.81 -33.24
N TRP A 688 26.12 0.35 -32.61
CA TRP A 688 26.08 -0.72 -31.60
C TRP A 688 26.10 -0.15 -30.19
N ARG A 689 26.73 1.01 -30.00
CA ARG A 689 26.92 1.63 -28.70
C ARG A 689 25.60 2.20 -28.18
N SER A 690 25.30 1.92 -26.91
CA SER A 690 24.04 2.38 -26.32
C SER A 690 24.06 3.89 -26.13
N GLY A 691 23.04 4.55 -26.68
CA GLY A 691 22.85 6.00 -26.69
C GLY A 691 23.60 6.77 -27.79
N ALA A 692 24.41 6.11 -28.62
CA ALA A 692 25.05 6.77 -29.77
C ALA A 692 24.04 7.22 -30.83
N TYR A 693 24.17 8.41 -31.40
CA TYR A 693 23.21 8.89 -32.40
C TYR A 693 23.81 9.89 -33.38
N LEU A 694 23.15 10.01 -34.53
CA LEU A 694 23.38 11.02 -35.56
C LEU A 694 22.20 12.01 -35.60
N GLY A 695 22.46 13.24 -36.05
CA GLY A 695 21.42 14.24 -36.26
C GLY A 695 20.88 14.84 -34.95
N GLY A 696 19.56 15.04 -34.89
CA GLY A 696 18.87 15.70 -33.77
C GLY A 696 18.63 14.79 -32.56
N GLN A 697 18.41 15.39 -31.39
CA GLN A 697 18.04 14.66 -30.17
C GLN A 697 16.64 14.07 -30.28
N GLN A 698 16.46 12.86 -29.74
CA GLN A 698 15.18 12.14 -29.57
C GLN A 698 15.21 11.48 -28.18
N VAL A 699 14.07 11.05 -27.61
CA VAL A 699 14.06 10.38 -26.27
C VAL A 699 14.64 8.97 -26.37
N GLY A 700 14.40 8.33 -27.50
CA GLY A 700 14.91 7.02 -27.84
C GLY A 700 15.19 6.99 -29.34
N PHE A 701 16.13 6.16 -29.72
CA PHE A 701 16.64 6.05 -31.06
C PHE A 701 16.54 4.60 -31.52
N HIS A 702 16.31 4.41 -32.81
CA HIS A 702 16.28 3.08 -33.44
C HIS A 702 17.02 3.12 -34.79
N GLY A 703 17.21 1.94 -35.37
CA GLY A 703 17.87 1.71 -36.66
C GLY A 703 19.28 1.13 -36.54
N GLY A 704 19.78 0.90 -35.32
CA GLY A 704 21.11 0.36 -35.02
C GLY A 704 21.14 -1.16 -34.92
N CYS A 705 22.25 -1.68 -34.38
CA CYS A 705 22.53 -3.11 -34.22
C CYS A 705 22.81 -3.54 -32.77
N GLY A 706 22.42 -2.72 -31.79
CA GLY A 706 22.48 -3.08 -30.37
C GLY A 706 21.48 -4.17 -29.99
N LEU A 707 21.74 -4.90 -28.91
CA LEU A 707 20.83 -5.95 -28.42
C LEU A 707 19.46 -5.36 -28.04
N GLU A 708 19.43 -4.17 -27.45
CA GLU A 708 18.21 -3.47 -27.04
C GLU A 708 17.32 -3.01 -28.21
N GLU A 709 17.87 -2.98 -29.43
CA GLU A 709 17.16 -2.63 -30.67
C GLU A 709 16.75 -3.88 -31.45
N MET A 710 17.67 -4.84 -31.61
CA MET A 710 17.45 -6.02 -32.45
C MET A 710 16.73 -7.17 -31.74
N VAL A 711 16.93 -7.35 -30.43
CA VAL A 711 16.25 -8.44 -29.68
C VAL A 711 14.89 -7.96 -29.22
N VAL A 712 13.87 -8.39 -29.96
CA VAL A 712 12.48 -8.00 -29.75
C VAL A 712 11.71 -9.06 -28.97
N PRO A 713 10.64 -8.70 -28.26
CA PRO A 713 9.73 -9.67 -27.68
C PRO A 713 9.09 -10.51 -28.79
N LEU A 714 8.91 -11.79 -28.49
CA LEU A 714 8.13 -12.73 -29.29
C LEU A 714 7.59 -13.80 -28.34
N ALA A 715 6.28 -13.87 -28.15
CA ALA A 715 5.70 -14.80 -27.19
C ALA A 715 4.27 -15.21 -27.54
N TRP A 716 3.96 -16.48 -27.26
CA TRP A 716 2.57 -16.92 -27.18
C TRP A 716 2.00 -16.51 -25.83
N LEU A 717 0.89 -15.78 -25.84
CA LEU A 717 0.15 -15.42 -24.63
C LEU A 717 -1.03 -16.36 -24.43
N GLU A 718 -1.24 -16.76 -23.19
CA GLU A 718 -2.29 -17.69 -22.79
C GLU A 718 -3.03 -17.19 -21.53
N PRO A 719 -4.30 -17.61 -21.33
CA PRO A 719 -5.02 -17.34 -20.09
C PRO A 719 -4.33 -18.06 -18.92
N ASN A 720 -4.28 -17.42 -17.76
CA ASN A 720 -3.58 -17.92 -16.58
C ASN A 720 -2.08 -18.18 -16.82
N GLY A 721 -1.50 -17.55 -17.83
CA GLY A 721 -0.06 -17.59 -18.08
C GLY A 721 0.71 -16.80 -17.02
N LEU A 722 2.03 -17.03 -16.99
CA LEU A 722 2.92 -16.47 -15.98
C LEU A 722 3.73 -15.30 -16.55
N GLN A 723 4.25 -14.46 -15.65
CA GLN A 723 5.30 -13.50 -15.98
C GLN A 723 6.61 -14.23 -16.34
N ALA A 724 7.49 -13.57 -17.08
CA ALA A 724 8.81 -14.12 -17.39
C ALA A 724 9.62 -14.39 -16.11
N ASP A 725 10.42 -15.46 -16.13
CA ASP A 725 11.30 -15.83 -15.03
C ASP A 725 12.32 -14.73 -14.76
N GLU A 726 12.31 -14.21 -13.54
CA GLU A 726 13.29 -13.21 -13.10
C GLU A 726 14.63 -13.89 -12.79
N PRO A 727 15.76 -13.29 -13.20
CA PRO A 727 17.08 -13.90 -12.97
C PRO A 727 17.42 -13.97 -11.48
N ALA A 728 18.30 -14.90 -11.09
CA ALA A 728 18.66 -15.10 -9.68
C ALA A 728 19.18 -13.81 -9.00
N TRP A 729 19.95 -12.99 -9.71
CA TRP A 729 20.46 -11.71 -9.20
C TRP A 729 19.37 -10.65 -8.98
N TRP A 730 18.16 -10.84 -9.51
CA TRP A 730 17.03 -9.92 -9.33
C TRP A 730 16.67 -9.73 -7.86
N TYR A 731 16.59 -10.84 -7.12
CA TYR A 731 16.36 -10.87 -5.67
C TYR A 731 17.61 -11.16 -4.85
N GLY A 732 18.68 -11.65 -5.48
CA GLY A 732 19.91 -12.11 -4.84
C GLY A 732 19.92 -13.61 -4.55
N SER A 733 21.13 -14.19 -4.48
CA SER A 733 21.32 -15.63 -4.24
C SER A 733 20.72 -16.05 -2.89
N GLY A 734 19.91 -17.12 -2.89
CA GLY A 734 19.22 -17.64 -1.71
C GLY A 734 17.84 -17.04 -1.41
N ALA A 735 17.39 -16.02 -2.16
CA ALA A 735 16.06 -15.42 -1.98
C ALA A 735 14.93 -16.19 -2.71
N LEU A 736 15.25 -16.95 -3.75
CA LEU A 736 14.29 -17.82 -4.41
C LEU A 736 14.17 -19.12 -3.62
N ARG A 737 12.98 -19.39 -3.06
CA ARG A 737 12.61 -20.78 -2.73
C ARG A 737 12.71 -21.57 -4.03
N VAL A 738 13.53 -22.62 -4.05
CA VAL A 738 13.45 -23.64 -5.09
C VAL A 738 12.01 -24.15 -5.06
N VAL A 739 11.18 -23.70 -6.00
CA VAL A 739 9.88 -24.31 -6.23
C VAL A 739 10.21 -25.63 -6.88
N GLU A 740 10.11 -26.73 -6.11
CA GLU A 740 10.11 -28.06 -6.72
C GLU A 740 9.05 -28.06 -7.84
N PRO A 741 9.37 -28.58 -9.04
CA PRO A 741 8.41 -28.63 -10.12
C PRO A 741 7.17 -29.37 -9.61
N VAL A 742 6.04 -28.66 -9.55
CA VAL A 742 4.77 -29.24 -9.14
C VAL A 742 4.48 -30.38 -10.09
N ARG A 743 4.62 -31.62 -9.61
CA ARG A 743 4.18 -32.80 -10.35
C ARG A 743 2.71 -32.60 -10.69
N ARG A 744 2.40 -32.66 -11.98
CA ARG A 744 1.05 -32.57 -12.54
C ARG A 744 0.11 -33.43 -11.69
N ALA A 745 -0.83 -32.80 -10.98
CA ALA A 745 -1.92 -33.53 -10.37
C ALA A 745 -2.77 -34.15 -11.50
N PRO A 746 -3.21 -35.41 -11.39
CA PRO A 746 -4.12 -36.00 -12.37
C PRO A 746 -5.42 -35.18 -12.43
N GLU A 747 -5.95 -35.02 -13.65
CA GLU A 747 -7.14 -34.22 -13.92
C GLU A 747 -8.32 -34.64 -13.04
N PRO A 748 -8.99 -33.70 -12.35
CA PRO A 748 -10.22 -34.00 -11.64
C PRO A 748 -11.33 -34.30 -12.66
N SER A 749 -11.97 -35.45 -12.50
CA SER A 749 -13.20 -35.81 -13.19
C SER A 749 -14.29 -34.76 -12.98
N THR A 750 -14.97 -34.42 -14.08
CA THR A 750 -16.06 -33.43 -14.20
C THR A 750 -17.19 -33.62 -13.17
N PRO A 751 -17.50 -32.61 -12.34
CA PRO A 751 -18.76 -32.58 -11.60
C PRO A 751 -19.89 -31.99 -12.45
N THR A 752 -21.06 -32.61 -12.35
CA THR A 752 -22.35 -32.25 -12.95
C THR A 752 -22.77 -30.81 -12.57
N PRO A 753 -23.47 -30.05 -13.44
CA PRO A 753 -23.74 -28.63 -13.19
C PRO A 753 -24.83 -28.44 -12.14
N LEU A 754 -24.50 -27.69 -11.08
CA LEU A 754 -25.48 -27.02 -10.23
C LEU A 754 -25.90 -25.68 -10.86
N PRO A 755 -27.15 -25.23 -10.66
CA PRO A 755 -27.66 -24.03 -11.29
C PRO A 755 -26.91 -22.78 -10.83
N THR A 756 -26.51 -21.96 -11.81
CA THR A 756 -25.81 -20.70 -11.62
C THR A 756 -26.69 -19.66 -10.92
N PRO A 757 -26.24 -19.04 -9.81
CA PRO A 757 -26.83 -17.80 -9.35
C PRO A 757 -26.45 -16.68 -10.32
N ARG A 758 -27.43 -15.87 -10.73
CA ARG A 758 -27.21 -14.67 -11.54
C ARG A 758 -26.22 -13.75 -10.82
N PRO A 759 -25.19 -13.22 -11.50
CA PRO A 759 -24.28 -12.26 -10.87
C PRO A 759 -25.04 -10.97 -10.60
N GLN A 760 -25.14 -10.62 -9.31
CA GLN A 760 -25.67 -9.34 -8.85
C GLN A 760 -24.57 -8.27 -9.06
N LEU A 761 -24.34 -7.89 -10.31
CA LEU A 761 -23.32 -6.92 -10.72
C LEU A 761 -23.77 -5.44 -10.59
N ASP A 762 -24.98 -5.18 -10.12
CA ASP A 762 -25.53 -3.82 -10.02
C ASP A 762 -25.15 -3.06 -8.73
N LEU A 763 -24.31 -3.61 -7.85
CA LEU A 763 -24.00 -2.98 -6.56
C LEU A 763 -22.78 -2.05 -6.57
N PHE A 764 -21.89 -2.13 -7.57
CA PHE A 764 -20.58 -1.45 -7.56
C PHE A 764 -20.35 -0.44 -8.70
N ASP A 765 -21.28 -0.28 -9.64
CA ASP A 765 -21.21 0.78 -10.67
C ASP A 765 -22.03 2.00 -10.23
N ALA A 766 -21.34 3.08 -9.84
CA ALA A 766 -21.99 4.33 -9.45
C ALA A 766 -22.89 4.88 -10.58
N GLY A 767 -22.56 4.65 -11.86
CA GLY A 767 -23.36 5.09 -13.00
C GLY A 767 -24.70 4.35 -13.12
N ALA A 768 -24.80 3.11 -12.63
CA ALA A 768 -26.02 2.31 -12.62
C ALA A 768 -27.04 2.82 -11.57
N ARG A 769 -26.56 3.50 -10.52
CA ARG A 769 -27.39 4.08 -9.45
C ARG A 769 -28.00 5.44 -9.81
N ALA A 770 -27.68 6.00 -10.97
CA ALA A 770 -28.15 7.32 -11.39
C ALA A 770 -29.68 7.40 -11.55
N THR A 771 -30.39 6.28 -11.65
CA THR A 771 -31.86 6.20 -11.62
C THR A 771 -32.48 6.66 -10.29
N ARG A 772 -31.69 6.74 -9.21
CA ARG A 772 -32.13 7.24 -7.90
C ARG A 772 -32.10 8.77 -7.82
N LEU A 773 -31.41 9.45 -8.74
CA LEU A 773 -31.34 10.89 -8.75
C LEU A 773 -32.70 11.48 -9.17
N PRO A 774 -33.10 12.64 -8.62
CA PRO A 774 -34.34 13.33 -8.98
C PRO A 774 -34.22 14.04 -10.34
N ILE A 775 -33.74 13.33 -11.38
CA ILE A 775 -33.54 13.82 -12.73
C ILE A 775 -34.48 13.02 -13.66
N PRO A 776 -35.18 13.65 -14.62
CA PRO A 776 -36.08 12.92 -15.53
C PRO A 776 -35.39 11.74 -16.23
N ALA A 777 -36.04 10.57 -16.24
CA ALA A 777 -35.48 9.34 -16.79
C ALA A 777 -35.06 9.47 -18.27
N ASP A 778 -35.77 10.29 -19.05
CA ASP A 778 -35.44 10.60 -20.45
C ASP A 778 -34.15 11.39 -20.60
N LEU A 779 -33.83 12.24 -19.62
CA LEU A 779 -32.60 12.99 -19.58
C LEU A 779 -31.44 12.10 -19.13
N LEU A 780 -31.63 11.27 -18.09
CA LEU A 780 -30.63 10.30 -17.63
C LEU A 780 -30.20 9.34 -18.74
N ARG A 781 -31.12 8.92 -19.62
CA ARG A 781 -30.81 8.09 -20.81
C ARG A 781 -29.93 8.79 -21.86
N LYS A 782 -29.91 10.13 -21.88
CA LYS A 782 -29.07 10.94 -22.78
C LYS A 782 -27.71 11.29 -22.19
N LEU A 783 -27.49 10.98 -20.90
CA LEU A 783 -26.22 11.18 -20.23
C LEU A 783 -25.28 10.00 -20.48
N SER A 784 -23.98 10.28 -20.61
CA SER A 784 -22.94 9.25 -20.67
C SER A 784 -22.83 8.50 -19.33
N ALA A 785 -22.11 7.38 -19.31
CA ALA A 785 -21.81 6.69 -18.05
C ALA A 785 -21.05 7.61 -17.07
N ASP A 786 -20.05 8.33 -17.55
CA ASP A 786 -19.27 9.28 -16.75
C ASP A 786 -20.12 10.44 -16.19
N GLU A 787 -21.04 10.99 -16.99
CA GLU A 787 -21.95 12.05 -16.56
C GLU A 787 -22.91 11.58 -15.45
N ARG A 788 -23.37 10.32 -15.54
CA ARG A 788 -24.20 9.67 -14.51
C ARG A 788 -23.40 9.40 -13.24
N THR A 789 -22.19 8.87 -13.38
CA THR A 789 -21.28 8.60 -12.26
C THR A 789 -20.92 9.89 -11.52
N PHE A 790 -20.63 10.98 -12.24
CA PHE A 790 -20.38 12.29 -11.63
C PHE A 790 -21.54 12.74 -10.74
N LEU A 791 -22.79 12.65 -11.24
CA LEU A 791 -23.97 13.10 -10.50
C LEU A 791 -24.23 12.25 -9.26
N VAL A 792 -24.00 10.94 -9.33
CA VAL A 792 -24.13 10.03 -8.18
C VAL A 792 -23.04 10.29 -7.15
N LEU A 793 -21.78 10.43 -7.57
CA LEU A 793 -20.68 10.75 -6.65
C LEU A 793 -20.90 12.09 -5.95
N LEU A 794 -21.41 13.09 -6.68
CA LEU A 794 -21.69 14.40 -6.12
C LEU A 794 -22.87 14.40 -5.14
N GLU A 795 -23.91 13.59 -5.41
CA GLU A 795 -25.04 13.40 -4.50
C GLU A 795 -24.62 12.65 -3.22
N GLU A 796 -23.86 11.56 -3.34
CA GLU A 796 -23.40 10.74 -2.21
C GLU A 796 -22.46 11.48 -1.26
N ASN A 797 -21.65 12.40 -1.79
CA ASN A 797 -20.64 13.14 -1.01
C ASN A 797 -21.08 14.56 -0.64
N GLY A 798 -22.20 15.05 -1.17
CA GLY A 798 -22.75 16.39 -0.94
C GLY A 798 -21.96 17.52 -1.60
N SER A 799 -20.64 17.55 -1.47
CA SER A 799 -19.76 18.48 -2.18
C SER A 799 -18.39 17.86 -2.46
N LEU A 800 -17.85 18.09 -3.65
CA LEU A 800 -16.56 17.56 -4.08
C LEU A 800 -15.78 18.59 -4.90
N LYS A 801 -14.45 18.64 -4.71
CA LYS A 801 -13.53 19.45 -5.52
C LYS A 801 -13.20 18.74 -6.83
N THR A 802 -12.82 19.50 -7.87
CA THR A 802 -12.40 18.93 -9.17
C THR A 802 -11.34 17.82 -9.04
N SER A 803 -10.37 17.96 -8.13
CA SER A 803 -9.31 16.97 -7.88
C SER A 803 -9.82 15.70 -7.19
N GLU A 804 -10.76 15.82 -6.25
CA GLU A 804 -11.42 14.69 -5.58
C GLU A 804 -12.28 13.90 -6.57
N ILE A 805 -13.01 14.59 -7.45
CA ILE A 805 -13.81 13.97 -8.52
C ILE A 805 -12.91 13.26 -9.52
N ALA A 806 -11.79 13.88 -9.90
CA ALA A 806 -10.78 13.27 -10.75
C ALA A 806 -10.22 11.98 -10.15
N HIS A 807 -9.92 11.99 -8.85
CA HIS A 807 -9.47 10.81 -8.12
C HIS A 807 -10.54 9.71 -8.06
N LEU A 808 -11.76 10.03 -7.63
CA LEU A 808 -12.87 9.07 -7.50
C LEU A 808 -13.30 8.46 -8.83
N MET A 809 -13.24 9.23 -9.92
CA MET A 809 -13.56 8.75 -11.26
C MET A 809 -12.36 8.15 -11.99
N SER A 810 -11.17 8.11 -11.37
CA SER A 810 -9.90 7.68 -11.98
C SER A 810 -9.61 8.39 -13.33
N LYS A 811 -9.81 9.71 -13.39
CA LYS A 811 -9.61 10.55 -14.58
C LYS A 811 -8.68 11.72 -14.27
N ALA A 812 -8.02 12.26 -15.29
CA ALA A 812 -7.25 13.49 -15.14
C ALA A 812 -8.17 14.71 -14.88
N PRO A 813 -7.77 15.69 -14.04
CA PRO A 813 -8.60 16.86 -13.71
C PRO A 813 -9.13 17.65 -14.91
N GLY A 814 -8.32 17.79 -15.98
CA GLY A 814 -8.75 18.48 -17.21
C GLY A 814 -9.89 17.78 -17.96
N ARG A 815 -9.95 16.44 -17.90
CA ARG A 815 -11.05 15.64 -18.50
C ARG A 815 -12.34 15.80 -17.70
N VAL A 816 -12.24 15.94 -16.38
CA VAL A 816 -13.38 16.21 -15.50
C VAL A 816 -13.99 17.58 -15.79
N SER A 817 -13.17 18.62 -15.96
CA SER A 817 -13.65 19.96 -16.32
C SER A 817 -14.40 19.95 -17.66
N GLY A 818 -13.89 19.24 -18.68
CA GLY A 818 -14.56 19.08 -19.97
C GLY A 818 -15.89 18.33 -19.87
N LEU A 819 -15.91 17.24 -19.10
CA LEU A 819 -17.11 16.44 -18.80
C LEU A 819 -18.19 17.30 -18.13
N ILE A 820 -17.84 18.07 -17.10
CA ILE A 820 -18.79 18.91 -16.36
C ILE A 820 -19.33 20.04 -17.22
N ALA A 821 -18.51 20.64 -18.09
CA ALA A 821 -18.97 21.63 -19.04
C ALA A 821 -20.00 21.06 -20.04
N GLN A 822 -19.78 19.82 -20.51
CA GLN A 822 -20.73 19.12 -21.37
C GLN A 822 -22.02 18.75 -20.63
N LEU A 823 -21.90 18.23 -19.41
CA LEU A 823 -23.01 17.90 -18.53
C LEU A 823 -23.89 19.12 -18.25
N ARG A 824 -23.28 20.26 -17.90
CA ARG A 824 -23.99 21.53 -17.67
C ARG A 824 -24.79 21.98 -18.88
N ARG A 825 -24.24 21.85 -20.09
CA ARG A 825 -25.00 22.17 -21.32
C ARG A 825 -26.24 21.30 -21.48
N LYS A 826 -26.12 19.99 -21.25
CA LYS A 826 -27.26 19.04 -21.36
C LYS A 826 -28.31 19.28 -20.28
N LEU A 827 -27.88 19.52 -19.03
CA LEU A 827 -28.75 19.79 -17.90
C LEU A 827 -29.48 21.14 -18.05
N HIS A 828 -28.77 22.18 -18.49
CA HIS A 828 -29.36 23.50 -18.77
C HIS A 828 -30.38 23.44 -19.91
N ALA A 829 -30.11 22.69 -20.99
CA ALA A 829 -31.07 22.49 -22.07
C ALA A 829 -32.38 21.82 -21.61
N ALA A 830 -32.32 21.04 -20.53
CA ALA A 830 -33.46 20.39 -19.91
C ALA A 830 -34.04 21.15 -18.71
N ARG A 831 -33.54 22.36 -18.40
CA ARG A 831 -33.91 23.16 -17.22
C ARG A 831 -33.79 22.41 -15.89
N VAL A 832 -32.72 21.62 -15.73
CA VAL A 832 -32.38 20.92 -14.48
C VAL A 832 -31.03 21.42 -13.99
N SER A 833 -30.91 21.81 -12.72
CA SER A 833 -29.64 22.22 -12.12
C SER A 833 -29.40 21.53 -10.77
N PRO A 834 -28.91 20.27 -10.78
CA PRO A 834 -28.80 19.46 -9.57
C PRO A 834 -27.57 19.82 -8.71
N PHE A 835 -26.73 20.76 -9.16
CA PHE A 835 -25.54 21.20 -8.44
C PHE A 835 -25.10 22.61 -8.84
N VAL A 836 -24.37 23.27 -7.94
CA VAL A 836 -23.70 24.57 -8.16
C VAL A 836 -22.18 24.40 -8.17
N ALA A 837 -21.46 25.37 -8.74
CA ALA A 837 -20.00 25.43 -8.67
C ALA A 837 -19.55 26.72 -8.01
N GLU A 838 -18.53 26.62 -7.17
CA GLU A 838 -17.88 27.71 -6.47
C GLU A 838 -16.37 27.66 -6.79
N ALA A 839 -15.79 28.79 -7.20
CA ALA A 839 -14.35 28.88 -7.42
C ALA A 839 -13.64 29.10 -6.08
N LEU A 840 -12.73 28.20 -5.70
CA LEU A 840 -11.95 28.30 -4.47
C LEU A 840 -10.72 29.21 -4.67
N PRO A 841 -10.20 29.84 -3.60
CA PRO A 841 -8.97 30.64 -3.66
C PRO A 841 -7.74 29.87 -4.16
N THR A 842 -7.78 28.53 -4.10
CA THR A 842 -6.73 27.62 -4.59
C THR A 842 -6.71 27.48 -6.13
N GLY A 843 -7.69 28.04 -6.84
CA GLY A 843 -7.86 27.86 -8.29
C GLY A 843 -8.64 26.60 -8.68
N GLU A 844 -9.06 25.77 -7.71
CA GLU A 844 -9.94 24.63 -7.94
C GLU A 844 -11.42 25.04 -7.92
N THR A 845 -12.28 24.21 -8.52
CA THR A 845 -13.73 24.38 -8.45
C THR A 845 -14.33 23.37 -7.47
N LEU A 846 -15.11 23.85 -6.51
CA LEU A 846 -15.93 23.03 -5.62
C LEU A 846 -17.32 22.90 -6.23
N TYR A 847 -17.79 21.66 -6.40
CA TYR A 847 -19.16 21.37 -6.80
C TYR A 847 -19.97 21.00 -5.57
N ARG A 848 -21.17 21.55 -5.43
CA ARG A 848 -22.09 21.23 -4.33
C ARG A 848 -23.41 20.75 -4.90
N TYR A 849 -23.86 19.57 -4.47
CA TYR A 849 -25.17 19.05 -4.82
C TYR A 849 -26.27 19.88 -4.16
N THR A 850 -27.28 20.28 -4.94
CA THR A 850 -28.40 21.11 -4.49
C THR A 850 -29.75 20.43 -4.64
N GLY A 851 -29.78 19.20 -5.18
CA GLY A 851 -31.02 18.51 -5.57
C GLY A 851 -31.68 19.15 -6.79
N ALA A 852 -32.68 18.47 -7.36
CA ALA A 852 -33.47 19.02 -8.46
C ALA A 852 -34.55 19.97 -7.89
N GLY A 853 -34.16 21.21 -7.60
CA GLY A 853 -35.07 22.27 -7.21
C GLY A 853 -34.64 23.61 -7.80
N GLY A 854 -35.34 24.06 -8.86
CA GLY A 854 -35.19 25.36 -9.50
C GLY A 854 -34.88 25.29 -10.99
#